data_AF-A0A2C6AJV8-F1
#
_entry.id   AF-A0A2C6AJV8-F1
#
_cell.length_a   1.000
_cell.length_b   1.000
_cell.length_c   1.000
_cell.angle_alpha   90.00
_cell.angle_beta   90.00
_cell.angle_gamma   90.00
#
_symmetry.space_group_name_H-M   'P 1'
#
loop_
_entity.id
_entity.type
_entity.pdbx_description
1 polymer ?
#
loop_
_entity_poly.entity_id
_entity_poly.type
_entity_poly.pdbx_seq_one_letter_code
_entity_poly.pdbx_strand_id
1 'polypeptide(L)'
;MTWRHVTENAGTVEFLVENEEFYFIEMNPRIQVEHTITEEITGIDIVSAQLRIARGATLAELGLEQDKIEVKGYAIQCRVTTEIPSQGFRPDTGTIGGCCLPVGRGVRLDHSDCFLGARISPFYDSLLVKCICSGPDINSTIRRATRALGEFDIRGIQTNIEFLIRLLAHETFAAGDCWTSFIDDAPDILPSHTYHDEAQGLMRFLADAAVNGSRIQGQVKEPALKRDIEIGRMVNPKSGEEVNTAEPCHWGWRNILLRHGPREFARQIRAHGRALITDTTWRDGQQSLLATRVRSRDLEAIAMHTSHAYREAYSLESWGGATFDVMLRFLLPDNALFHFVKQAKDAGIDIFRVFDSLNDLENLKTGIDAVQAAGGLVEGAIMYTGDMLEFGTKYNLDYYMRIVDHLVDFGSHVIAVKSMSGVMKPAAGRALVRAIRAKYPDMPLHMHTHDTNGAGTATMVACVEEGADIVDTAIDSMSGSTSQPAASAVIASLENTGFDSALSLDQIRVIDSYWAQLRLVYAGFDADLRSPDPTIYKHEIPGGQYSNLLFQARQNGLGNQWADTLKAYEEANHLLGDIIKATPTSKAVGDLAQFMVDRKLSASQVQERASTLDFPRSVIEYFEGLMGQPFDGFPEPFRTNVLRGRDSDIRSRPGLTMVPIDFDRVRREIKEKYPERPVTEDDIASYVMYPEVYMDYRQARRDFGDLTALRTPDFLSPPEVGQEVQMKIDEREFIMEMIAIRPPEVTTGKCEVFFRLNGQVCSVVVQDDKGK
;
A
#
# COMPACT_ATOMS: atom_id res chain seq x y z
N MET A 1 39.83 -50.60 19.42
CA MET A 1 39.25 -51.75 18.71
C MET A 1 40.05 -51.99 17.42
N THR A 2 40.59 -53.17 17.20
CA THR A 2 41.21 -53.52 15.91
C THR A 2 40.18 -54.20 15.02
N TRP A 3 39.64 -53.46 14.05
CA TRP A 3 38.68 -53.94 13.03
C TRP A 3 39.27 -54.97 12.04
N ARG A 4 40.55 -55.33 12.22
CA ARG A 4 41.34 -56.24 11.37
C ARG A 4 40.78 -57.66 11.23
N HIS A 5 39.70 -58.03 11.90
CA HIS A 5 39.20 -59.41 11.96
C HIS A 5 37.70 -59.59 11.63
N VAL A 6 36.97 -58.55 11.19
CA VAL A 6 35.49 -58.62 11.11
C VAL A 6 34.90 -58.24 9.75
N THR A 7 35.62 -57.51 8.89
CA THR A 7 35.07 -57.02 7.61
C THR A 7 36.04 -57.19 6.45
N GLU A 8 35.52 -57.58 5.29
CA GLU A 8 36.19 -57.47 3.99
C GLU A 8 35.55 -56.33 3.19
N ASN A 9 36.33 -55.62 2.36
CA ASN A 9 35.91 -54.46 1.55
C ASN A 9 35.80 -53.12 2.34
N ALA A 10 35.31 -52.06 1.68
CA ALA A 10 35.21 -50.72 2.28
C ALA A 10 34.04 -50.61 3.26
N GLY A 11 34.26 -49.86 4.35
CA GLY A 11 33.24 -49.47 5.31
C GLY A 11 33.70 -48.29 6.14
N THR A 12 32.76 -47.60 6.79
CA THR A 12 33.01 -46.41 7.60
C THR A 12 32.66 -46.67 9.06
N VAL A 13 33.56 -46.31 9.97
CA VAL A 13 33.30 -46.32 11.42
C VAL A 13 32.97 -44.90 11.85
N GLU A 14 31.84 -44.72 12.51
CA GLU A 14 31.34 -43.40 12.94
C GLU A 14 31.52 -43.19 14.45
N PHE A 15 31.86 -41.95 14.80
CA PHE A 15 32.10 -41.52 16.18
C PHE A 15 31.42 -40.18 16.45
N LEU A 16 30.89 -40.00 17.67
CA LEU A 16 30.62 -38.66 18.22
C LEU A 16 31.88 -38.17 18.93
N VAL A 17 32.17 -36.88 18.80
CA VAL A 17 33.31 -36.24 19.47
C VAL A 17 32.79 -35.17 20.41
N GLU A 18 33.23 -35.20 21.67
CA GLU A 18 32.91 -34.20 22.68
C GLU A 18 34.15 -33.99 23.57
N ASN A 19 34.60 -32.75 23.75
CA ASN A 19 35.73 -32.39 24.63
C ASN A 19 37.00 -33.24 24.41
N GLU A 20 37.41 -33.44 23.16
CA GLU A 20 38.55 -34.28 22.74
C GLU A 20 38.40 -35.81 22.97
N GLU A 21 37.28 -36.26 23.53
CA GLU A 21 36.92 -37.68 23.65
C GLU A 21 36.09 -38.12 22.42
N PHE A 22 36.21 -39.39 22.03
CA PHE A 22 35.45 -39.96 20.91
C PHE A 22 34.68 -41.22 21.34
N TYR A 23 33.42 -41.30 20.89
CA TYR A 23 32.48 -42.35 21.26
C TYR A 23 32.00 -43.06 20.00
N PHE A 24 32.29 -44.36 19.89
CA PHE A 24 31.81 -45.17 18.77
C PHE A 24 30.27 -45.19 18.73
N ILE A 25 29.72 -44.97 17.54
CA ILE A 25 28.27 -45.02 17.29
C ILE A 25 27.93 -46.28 16.49
N GLU A 26 28.49 -46.38 15.28
CA GLU A 26 28.14 -47.42 14.33
C GLU A 26 29.26 -47.71 13.33
N MET A 27 29.07 -48.81 12.59
CA MET A 27 29.88 -49.17 11.44
C MET A 27 28.93 -49.34 10.26
N ASN A 28 29.22 -48.63 9.17
CA ASN A 28 28.55 -48.76 7.89
C ASN A 28 29.35 -49.72 7.00
N PRO A 29 28.96 -51.00 6.86
CA PRO A 29 29.71 -52.01 6.09
C PRO A 29 29.45 -51.89 4.58
N ARG A 30 29.49 -50.66 4.06
CA ARG A 30 29.25 -50.30 2.67
C ARG A 30 29.90 -48.96 2.36
N ILE A 31 29.97 -48.62 1.08
CA ILE A 31 30.32 -47.26 0.66
C ILE A 31 29.26 -46.26 1.16
N GLN A 32 29.72 -45.06 1.51
CA GLN A 32 28.86 -43.95 1.86
C GLN A 32 28.78 -42.92 0.74
N VAL A 33 27.71 -42.14 0.73
CA VAL A 33 27.46 -41.17 -0.34
C VAL A 33 28.52 -40.06 -0.36
N GLU A 34 29.12 -39.73 0.77
CA GLU A 34 30.26 -38.84 1.01
C GLU A 34 31.66 -39.46 0.81
N HIS A 35 31.79 -40.68 0.28
CA HIS A 35 33.12 -41.23 -0.05
C HIS A 35 33.94 -40.31 -0.97
N THR A 36 33.26 -39.54 -1.82
CA THR A 36 33.83 -38.65 -2.83
C THR A 36 34.80 -37.63 -2.25
N ILE A 37 34.53 -37.06 -1.06
CA ILE A 37 35.46 -36.11 -0.43
C ILE A 37 36.76 -36.79 0.01
N THR A 38 36.70 -38.07 0.39
CA THR A 38 37.89 -38.86 0.73
C THR A 38 38.71 -39.17 -0.53
N GLU A 39 38.04 -39.49 -1.65
CA GLU A 39 38.72 -39.68 -2.94
C GLU A 39 39.46 -38.41 -3.37
N GLU A 40 38.83 -37.23 -3.23
CA GLU A 40 39.42 -35.95 -3.66
C GLU A 40 40.70 -35.59 -2.88
N ILE A 41 40.75 -35.88 -1.58
CA ILE A 41 41.91 -35.51 -0.74
C ILE A 41 42.99 -36.58 -0.67
N THR A 42 42.67 -37.84 -1.02
CA THR A 42 43.66 -38.94 -1.03
C THR A 42 44.11 -39.34 -2.42
N GLY A 43 43.34 -39.00 -3.46
CA GLY A 43 43.54 -39.49 -4.83
C GLY A 43 43.22 -40.97 -5.02
N ILE A 44 42.57 -41.61 -4.04
CA ILE A 44 42.22 -43.03 -4.09
C ILE A 44 40.80 -43.17 -4.62
N ASP A 45 40.63 -43.90 -5.72
CA ASP A 45 39.32 -44.33 -6.23
C ASP A 45 38.82 -45.52 -5.39
N ILE A 46 37.92 -45.22 -4.46
CA ILE A 46 37.39 -46.17 -3.48
C ILE A 46 36.52 -47.20 -4.19
N VAL A 47 35.67 -46.79 -5.13
CA VAL A 47 34.77 -47.70 -5.86
C VAL A 47 35.56 -48.74 -6.66
N SER A 48 36.60 -48.30 -7.37
CA SER A 48 37.51 -49.18 -8.11
C SER A 48 38.26 -50.12 -7.17
N ALA A 49 38.73 -49.62 -6.01
CA ALA A 49 39.35 -50.45 -5.00
C ALA A 49 38.39 -51.54 -4.47
N GLN A 50 37.15 -51.20 -4.16
CA GLN A 50 36.13 -52.16 -3.72
C GLN A 50 35.93 -53.29 -4.75
N LEU A 51 35.83 -52.97 -6.03
CA LEU A 51 35.66 -53.95 -7.10
C LEU A 51 36.89 -54.85 -7.25
N ARG A 52 38.10 -54.30 -7.13
CA ARG A 52 39.34 -55.07 -7.23
C ARG A 52 39.56 -55.98 -6.03
N ILE A 53 39.25 -55.50 -4.82
CA ILE A 53 39.27 -56.31 -3.60
C ILE A 53 38.27 -57.46 -3.70
N ALA A 54 37.06 -57.20 -4.21
CA ALA A 54 36.06 -58.24 -4.45
C ALA A 54 36.52 -59.30 -5.49
N ARG A 55 37.50 -58.97 -6.34
CA ARG A 55 38.17 -59.92 -7.27
C ARG A 55 39.40 -60.62 -6.68
N GLY A 56 39.69 -60.39 -5.39
CA GLY A 56 40.80 -61.00 -4.67
C GLY A 56 42.11 -60.20 -4.65
N ALA A 57 42.11 -58.95 -5.13
CA ALA A 57 43.30 -58.09 -5.01
C ALA A 57 43.55 -57.72 -3.54
N THR A 58 44.80 -57.75 -3.12
CA THR A 58 45.25 -57.31 -1.80
C THR A 58 45.47 -55.80 -1.76
N LEU A 59 45.43 -55.18 -0.57
CA LEU A 59 45.72 -53.75 -0.42
C LEU A 59 47.12 -53.37 -0.91
N ALA A 60 48.11 -54.24 -0.72
CA ALA A 60 49.47 -54.04 -1.20
C ALA A 60 49.56 -54.00 -2.74
N GLU A 61 48.83 -54.89 -3.45
CA GLU A 61 48.74 -54.87 -4.92
C GLU A 61 48.05 -53.61 -5.45
N LEU A 62 47.17 -52.99 -4.66
CA LEU A 62 46.53 -51.72 -4.97
C LEU A 62 47.36 -50.49 -4.56
N GLY A 63 48.50 -50.70 -3.89
CA GLY A 63 49.34 -49.63 -3.35
C GLY A 63 48.72 -48.90 -2.14
N LEU A 64 47.72 -49.48 -1.49
CA LEU A 64 46.96 -48.91 -0.38
C LEU A 64 47.56 -49.31 0.97
N GLU A 65 48.83 -48.96 1.18
CA GLU A 65 49.54 -49.18 2.45
C GLU A 65 49.49 -47.90 3.29
N GLN A 66 49.29 -48.04 4.61
CA GLN A 66 48.97 -46.91 5.50
C GLN A 66 50.02 -45.79 5.48
N ASP A 67 51.28 -46.12 5.30
CA ASP A 67 52.42 -45.20 5.22
C ASP A 67 52.53 -44.46 3.87
N LYS A 68 51.80 -44.92 2.84
CA LYS A 68 51.76 -44.30 1.50
C LYS A 68 50.53 -43.43 1.26
N ILE A 69 49.55 -43.45 2.17
CA ILE A 69 48.33 -42.65 2.04
C ILE A 69 48.61 -41.25 2.58
N GLU A 70 48.52 -40.25 1.70
CA GLU A 70 48.68 -38.83 2.04
C GLU A 70 47.33 -38.10 1.90
N VAL A 71 47.04 -37.21 2.84
CA VAL A 71 45.90 -36.29 2.75
C VAL A 71 46.38 -34.95 2.19
N LYS A 72 45.79 -34.50 1.09
CA LYS A 72 46.15 -33.26 0.39
C LYS A 72 44.95 -32.33 0.29
N GLY A 73 45.03 -31.22 1.02
CA GLY A 73 44.02 -30.16 0.98
C GLY A 73 42.72 -30.55 1.68
N TYR A 74 41.63 -29.95 1.22
CA TYR A 74 40.29 -30.06 1.79
C TYR A 74 39.26 -30.28 0.69
N ALA A 75 38.22 -31.05 0.97
CA ALA A 75 37.08 -31.23 0.08
C ALA A 75 35.75 -31.06 0.83
N ILE A 76 34.77 -30.47 0.16
CA ILE A 76 33.40 -30.27 0.66
C ILE A 76 32.44 -30.91 -0.35
N GLN A 77 31.47 -31.68 0.14
CA GLN A 77 30.36 -32.19 -0.66
C GLN A 77 29.06 -31.48 -0.26
N CYS A 78 28.41 -30.85 -1.23
CA CYS A 78 27.05 -30.32 -1.10
C CYS A 78 26.09 -31.21 -1.90
N ARG A 79 24.95 -31.59 -1.31
CA ARG A 79 23.89 -32.31 -2.02
C ARG A 79 22.82 -31.31 -2.44
N VAL A 80 22.75 -31.06 -3.74
CA VAL A 80 21.68 -30.24 -4.32
C VAL A 80 20.45 -31.13 -4.46
N THR A 81 19.37 -30.75 -3.77
CA THR A 81 18.11 -31.50 -3.72
C THR A 81 16.94 -30.63 -4.17
N THR A 82 15.76 -31.24 -4.34
CA THR A 82 14.50 -30.51 -4.58
C THR A 82 13.81 -30.01 -3.31
N GLU A 83 14.48 -30.11 -2.15
CA GLU A 83 13.88 -29.71 -0.88
C GLU A 83 13.78 -28.19 -0.77
N ILE A 84 12.63 -27.71 -0.35
CA ILE A 84 12.34 -26.27 -0.21
C ILE A 84 12.61 -25.86 1.25
N PRO A 85 13.72 -25.16 1.57
CA PRO A 85 14.08 -24.86 2.95
C PRO A 85 13.00 -24.04 3.68
N SER A 86 12.37 -23.10 2.98
CA SER A 86 11.29 -22.25 3.52
C SER A 86 9.98 -23.00 3.80
N GLN A 87 9.83 -24.24 3.34
CA GLN A 87 8.67 -25.10 3.56
C GLN A 87 9.01 -26.34 4.37
N GLY A 88 9.96 -26.22 5.31
CA GLY A 88 10.39 -27.33 6.14
C GLY A 88 11.04 -28.46 5.34
N PHE A 89 11.80 -28.12 4.29
CA PHE A 89 12.52 -29.04 3.42
C PHE A 89 11.63 -30.07 2.72
N ARG A 90 10.37 -29.74 2.45
CA ARG A 90 9.52 -30.61 1.62
C ARG A 90 10.11 -30.72 0.20
N PRO A 91 10.23 -31.93 -0.38
CA PRO A 91 10.66 -32.10 -1.76
C PRO A 91 9.67 -31.50 -2.76
N ASP A 92 10.18 -30.77 -3.73
CA ASP A 92 9.44 -30.33 -4.91
C ASP A 92 9.45 -31.44 -6.00
N THR A 93 8.45 -31.39 -6.89
CA THR A 93 8.29 -32.35 -7.98
C THR A 93 7.89 -31.64 -9.26
N GLY A 94 8.33 -32.13 -10.41
CA GLY A 94 8.02 -31.45 -11.68
C GLY A 94 8.96 -31.85 -12.80
N THR A 95 9.02 -31.01 -13.82
CA THR A 95 9.92 -31.18 -14.96
C THR A 95 10.98 -30.09 -14.92
N ILE A 96 12.24 -30.47 -15.07
CA ILE A 96 13.35 -29.51 -15.19
C ILE A 96 13.25 -28.80 -16.55
N GLY A 97 12.89 -27.52 -16.54
CA GLY A 97 12.76 -26.66 -17.72
C GLY A 97 14.06 -26.00 -18.19
N GLY A 98 15.10 -26.03 -17.35
CA GLY A 98 16.44 -25.48 -17.61
C GLY A 98 17.45 -26.16 -16.69
N CYS A 99 18.62 -26.52 -17.22
CA CYS A 99 19.69 -27.17 -16.44
C CYS A 99 21.06 -26.73 -16.97
N CYS A 100 21.76 -25.90 -16.20
CA CYS A 100 23.19 -25.64 -16.36
C CYS A 100 23.92 -26.08 -15.09
N LEU A 101 24.97 -26.87 -15.26
CA LEU A 101 25.78 -27.39 -14.17
C LEU A 101 27.13 -26.66 -14.13
N PRO A 102 27.68 -26.38 -12.93
CA PRO A 102 28.96 -25.71 -12.81
C PRO A 102 30.10 -26.58 -13.33
N VAL A 103 31.15 -25.92 -13.83
CA VAL A 103 32.36 -26.60 -14.35
C VAL A 103 33.62 -25.96 -13.77
N GLY A 104 34.75 -26.59 -13.99
CA GLY A 104 36.06 -26.01 -13.73
C GLY A 104 36.91 -26.79 -12.72
N ARG A 105 38.13 -26.31 -12.51
CA ARG A 105 39.13 -27.02 -11.70
C ARG A 105 38.69 -27.16 -10.24
N GLY A 106 38.79 -28.38 -9.72
CA GLY A 106 38.43 -28.71 -8.35
C GLY A 106 36.92 -28.73 -8.10
N VAL A 107 36.11 -28.88 -9.16
CA VAL A 107 34.67 -29.12 -9.10
C VAL A 107 34.39 -30.46 -9.75
N ARG A 108 33.86 -31.41 -8.97
CA ARG A 108 33.39 -32.72 -9.41
C ARG A 108 31.88 -32.77 -9.19
N LEU A 109 31.16 -33.30 -10.18
CA LEU A 109 29.72 -33.49 -10.12
C LEU A 109 29.36 -34.95 -10.32
N ASP A 110 28.53 -35.47 -9.42
CA ASP A 110 27.94 -36.80 -9.52
C ASP A 110 26.41 -36.62 -9.52
N HIS A 111 25.75 -36.77 -10.67
CA HIS A 111 24.30 -36.55 -10.84
C HIS A 111 23.62 -37.70 -11.58
N SER A 112 22.33 -37.94 -11.32
CA SER A 112 21.47 -38.83 -12.12
C SER A 112 20.46 -38.02 -12.92
N ASP A 113 19.50 -37.39 -12.23
CA ASP A 113 18.27 -36.83 -12.81
C ASP A 113 18.31 -35.30 -12.97
N CYS A 114 19.51 -34.71 -12.91
CA CYS A 114 19.72 -33.28 -13.10
C CYS A 114 20.07 -32.95 -14.57
N PHE A 115 19.08 -33.03 -15.47
CA PHE A 115 19.24 -32.66 -16.88
C PHE A 115 17.96 -32.03 -17.46
N LEU A 116 18.09 -31.31 -18.57
CA LEU A 116 16.96 -30.63 -19.22
C LEU A 116 15.88 -31.64 -19.63
N GLY A 117 14.63 -31.39 -19.18
CA GLY A 117 13.48 -32.24 -19.44
C GLY A 117 13.31 -33.42 -18.47
N ALA A 118 14.21 -33.61 -17.51
CA ALA A 118 14.08 -34.65 -16.49
C ALA A 118 12.80 -34.44 -15.66
N ARG A 119 12.09 -35.53 -15.37
CA ARG A 119 10.87 -35.52 -14.57
C ARG A 119 11.14 -36.05 -13.17
N ILE A 120 11.09 -35.17 -12.18
CA ILE A 120 11.35 -35.51 -10.79
C ILE A 120 10.06 -36.05 -10.14
N SER A 121 10.16 -37.28 -9.63
CA SER A 121 9.06 -38.01 -9.01
C SER A 121 9.09 -37.88 -7.49
N PRO A 122 7.92 -37.88 -6.81
CA PRO A 122 7.88 -37.91 -5.35
C PRO A 122 8.26 -39.26 -4.72
N PHE A 123 8.51 -40.31 -5.51
CA PHE A 123 8.66 -41.68 -5.00
C PHE A 123 10.08 -42.04 -4.53
N TYR A 124 11.09 -41.24 -4.89
CA TYR A 124 12.50 -41.49 -4.54
C TYR A 124 13.04 -40.32 -3.71
N ASP A 125 14.32 -40.38 -3.35
CA ASP A 125 14.96 -39.25 -2.69
C ASP A 125 15.00 -38.01 -3.59
N SER A 126 15.13 -36.85 -2.97
CA SER A 126 15.08 -35.54 -3.62
C SER A 126 16.42 -35.14 -4.27
N LEU A 127 17.42 -36.02 -4.31
CA LEU A 127 18.77 -35.71 -4.77
C LEU A 127 18.80 -35.45 -6.28
N LEU A 128 19.29 -34.28 -6.67
CA LEU A 128 19.54 -33.96 -8.08
C LEU A 128 21.01 -34.23 -8.44
N VAL A 129 21.92 -33.66 -7.65
CA VAL A 129 23.36 -33.67 -7.93
C VAL A 129 24.17 -33.49 -6.67
N LYS A 130 25.25 -34.27 -6.55
CA LYS A 130 26.30 -34.02 -5.57
C LYS A 130 27.33 -33.08 -6.20
N CYS A 131 27.55 -31.94 -5.57
CA CYS A 131 28.59 -30.99 -5.94
C CYS A 131 29.76 -31.14 -4.97
N ILE A 132 30.90 -31.64 -5.46
CA ILE A 132 32.10 -31.86 -4.67
C ILE A 132 33.12 -30.81 -5.10
N CYS A 133 33.61 -30.05 -4.14
CA CYS A 133 34.63 -29.03 -4.38
C CYS A 133 35.87 -29.35 -3.55
N SER A 134 37.06 -29.29 -4.17
CA SER A 134 38.35 -29.56 -3.52
C SER A 134 39.33 -28.40 -3.69
N GLY A 135 40.21 -28.18 -2.72
CA GLY A 135 41.12 -27.03 -2.67
C GLY A 135 42.27 -27.17 -1.66
N PRO A 136 43.30 -26.32 -1.73
CA PRO A 136 44.48 -26.40 -0.86
C PRO A 136 44.19 -26.06 0.61
N ASP A 137 43.21 -25.21 0.89
CA ASP A 137 42.80 -24.79 2.23
C ASP A 137 41.26 -24.66 2.32
N ILE A 138 40.72 -24.76 3.54
CA ILE A 138 39.27 -24.76 3.78
C ILE A 138 38.57 -23.52 3.20
N ASN A 139 39.15 -22.33 3.35
CA ASN A 139 38.58 -21.08 2.85
C ASN A 139 38.51 -21.06 1.31
N SER A 140 39.55 -21.58 0.64
CA SER A 140 39.55 -21.73 -0.81
C SER A 140 38.52 -22.74 -1.29
N THR A 141 38.27 -23.80 -0.53
CA THR A 141 37.29 -24.84 -0.84
C THR A 141 35.87 -24.33 -0.63
N ILE A 142 35.60 -23.60 0.46
CA ILE A 142 34.33 -22.90 0.70
C ILE A 142 34.03 -21.93 -0.44
N ARG A 143 34.96 -21.01 -0.78
CA ARG A 143 34.77 -20.09 -1.91
C ARG A 143 34.47 -20.81 -3.22
N ARG A 144 35.14 -21.94 -3.48
CA ARG A 144 34.90 -22.74 -4.68
C ARG A 144 33.53 -23.40 -4.66
N ALA A 145 33.10 -23.95 -3.52
CA ALA A 145 31.78 -24.52 -3.33
C ALA A 145 30.67 -23.48 -3.49
N THR A 146 30.80 -22.32 -2.85
CA THR A 146 29.88 -21.18 -3.00
C THR A 146 29.76 -20.74 -4.46
N ARG A 147 30.90 -20.62 -5.17
CA ARG A 147 30.91 -20.27 -6.60
C ARG A 147 30.22 -21.33 -7.46
N ALA A 148 30.55 -22.61 -7.25
CA ALA A 148 29.94 -23.71 -7.99
C ALA A 148 28.42 -23.78 -7.74
N LEU A 149 27.98 -23.60 -6.50
CA LEU A 149 26.57 -23.53 -6.12
C LEU A 149 25.85 -22.35 -6.81
N GLY A 150 26.46 -21.17 -6.85
CA GLY A 150 25.91 -20.00 -7.54
C GLY A 150 25.89 -20.08 -9.07
N GLU A 151 26.61 -21.03 -9.66
CA GLU A 151 26.64 -21.26 -11.12
C GLU A 151 25.59 -22.30 -11.58
N PHE A 152 24.93 -23.01 -10.68
CA PHE A 152 23.80 -23.87 -11.05
C PHE A 152 22.63 -23.04 -11.58
N ASP A 153 22.05 -23.48 -12.68
CA ASP A 153 20.82 -22.92 -13.24
C ASP A 153 19.82 -24.06 -13.46
N ILE A 154 19.02 -24.36 -12.43
CA ILE A 154 18.00 -25.40 -12.43
C ILE A 154 16.63 -24.71 -12.39
N ARG A 155 15.80 -24.94 -13.43
CA ARG A 155 14.50 -24.28 -13.60
C ARG A 155 13.35 -25.28 -13.63
N GLY A 156 12.16 -24.84 -13.25
CA GLY A 156 10.94 -25.66 -13.25
C GLY A 156 10.68 -26.44 -11.96
N ILE A 157 11.67 -26.49 -11.06
CA ILE A 157 11.57 -27.04 -9.70
C ILE A 157 12.39 -26.16 -8.74
N GLN A 158 12.01 -26.12 -7.47
CA GLN A 158 12.79 -25.45 -6.41
C GLN A 158 13.92 -26.35 -5.90
N THR A 159 14.96 -25.74 -5.29
CA THR A 159 16.13 -26.45 -4.77
C THR A 159 16.63 -25.88 -3.44
N ASN A 160 17.48 -26.64 -2.75
CA ASN A 160 18.13 -26.23 -1.51
C ASN A 160 19.42 -25.39 -1.70
N ILE A 161 19.75 -24.94 -2.92
CA ILE A 161 21.04 -24.29 -3.25
C ILE A 161 21.30 -23.05 -2.40
N GLU A 162 20.30 -22.19 -2.19
CA GLU A 162 20.47 -20.97 -1.41
C GLU A 162 20.80 -21.27 0.06
N PHE A 163 20.11 -22.25 0.64
CA PHE A 163 20.42 -22.73 1.99
C PHE A 163 21.87 -23.21 2.08
N LEU A 164 22.36 -23.96 1.10
CA LEU A 164 23.75 -24.43 1.07
C LEU A 164 24.75 -23.25 0.97
N ILE A 165 24.45 -22.24 0.15
CA ILE A 165 25.28 -21.03 0.04
C ILE A 165 25.35 -20.28 1.37
N ARG A 166 24.20 -20.10 2.05
CA ARG A 166 24.13 -19.44 3.37
C ARG A 166 24.88 -20.24 4.42
N LEU A 167 24.72 -21.57 4.45
CA LEU A 167 25.42 -22.46 5.36
C LEU A 167 26.95 -22.34 5.20
N LEU A 168 27.44 -22.36 3.97
CA LEU A 168 28.87 -22.21 3.68
C LEU A 168 29.43 -20.83 4.05
N ALA A 169 28.59 -19.79 4.01
CA ALA A 169 28.97 -18.43 4.36
C ALA A 169 28.91 -18.15 5.88
N HIS A 170 28.25 -19.00 6.66
CA HIS A 170 28.08 -18.81 8.09
C HIS A 170 29.43 -18.96 8.84
N GLU A 171 29.73 -18.03 9.75
CA GLU A 171 31.03 -17.96 10.42
C GLU A 171 31.39 -19.24 11.18
N THR A 172 30.42 -19.83 11.89
CA THR A 172 30.58 -21.12 12.59
C THR A 172 31.00 -22.26 11.66
N PHE A 173 30.41 -22.34 10.46
CA PHE A 173 30.80 -23.36 9.49
C PHE A 173 32.19 -23.09 8.92
N ALA A 174 32.48 -21.84 8.58
CA ALA A 174 33.79 -21.45 8.06
C ALA A 174 34.93 -21.66 9.09
N ALA A 175 34.64 -21.54 10.37
CA ALA A 175 35.57 -21.83 11.47
C ALA A 175 35.78 -23.34 11.70
N GLY A 176 34.86 -24.20 11.26
CA GLY A 176 34.87 -25.63 11.53
C GLY A 176 34.31 -26.03 12.89
N ASP A 177 33.63 -25.10 13.57
CA ASP A 177 33.13 -25.25 14.95
C ASP A 177 31.64 -25.70 14.98
N CYS A 178 31.22 -26.53 14.03
CA CYS A 178 29.84 -27.02 13.95
C CYS A 178 29.59 -28.21 14.88
N TRP A 179 28.39 -28.26 15.45
CA TRP A 179 27.84 -29.41 16.19
C TRP A 179 26.61 -29.98 15.47
N THR A 180 26.09 -31.11 15.95
CA THR A 180 25.04 -31.86 15.24
C THR A 180 23.69 -31.14 15.13
N SER A 181 23.35 -30.23 16.05
CA SER A 181 22.12 -29.41 16.01
C SER A 181 22.34 -27.98 15.51
N PHE A 182 23.52 -27.67 14.96
CA PHE A 182 23.88 -26.30 14.55
C PHE A 182 22.84 -25.62 13.65
N ILE A 183 22.28 -26.35 12.68
CA ILE A 183 21.27 -25.80 11.76
C ILE A 183 19.97 -25.43 12.50
N ASP A 184 19.57 -26.23 13.49
CA ASP A 184 18.36 -25.97 14.30
C ASP A 184 18.54 -24.73 15.19
N ASP A 185 19.78 -24.47 15.62
CA ASP A 185 20.16 -23.37 16.50
C ASP A 185 20.44 -22.05 15.74
N ALA A 186 20.51 -22.09 14.41
CA ALA A 186 20.85 -20.95 13.52
C ALA A 186 19.76 -20.68 12.46
N PRO A 187 18.59 -20.13 12.86
CA PRO A 187 17.45 -19.93 11.95
C PRO A 187 17.70 -18.90 10.85
N ASP A 188 18.71 -18.05 10.99
CA ASP A 188 19.15 -17.06 10.00
C ASP A 188 19.79 -17.67 8.75
N ILE A 189 20.23 -18.93 8.82
CA ILE A 189 20.70 -19.71 7.65
C ILE A 189 19.54 -20.02 6.70
N LEU A 190 18.30 -20.08 7.19
CA LEU A 190 17.13 -20.38 6.36
C LEU A 190 16.79 -19.17 5.47
N PRO A 191 16.55 -19.39 4.17
CA PRO A 191 16.14 -18.33 3.27
C PRO A 191 14.79 -17.71 3.68
N SER A 192 14.81 -16.41 3.97
CA SER A 192 13.62 -15.54 3.92
C SER A 192 13.31 -15.20 2.46
N HIS A 193 12.03 -15.04 2.10
CA HIS A 193 11.51 -14.67 0.77
C HIS A 193 12.52 -13.99 -0.17
N THR A 194 12.75 -14.59 -1.35
CA THR A 194 13.84 -14.18 -2.23
C THR A 194 13.46 -13.03 -3.17
N TYR A 195 14.44 -12.21 -3.56
CA TYR A 195 14.30 -11.20 -4.63
C TYR A 195 13.80 -11.78 -5.95
N HIS A 196 14.16 -13.04 -6.24
CA HIS A 196 13.68 -13.74 -7.42
C HIS A 196 12.19 -14.04 -7.37
N ASP A 197 11.64 -14.35 -6.18
CA ASP A 197 10.20 -14.55 -6.01
C ASP A 197 9.41 -13.25 -6.22
N GLU A 198 9.94 -12.10 -5.77
CA GLU A 198 9.29 -10.80 -5.99
C GLU A 198 9.31 -10.40 -7.47
N ALA A 199 10.45 -10.52 -8.15
CA ALA A 199 10.53 -10.25 -9.59
C ALA A 199 9.60 -11.17 -10.39
N GLN A 200 9.50 -12.45 -10.02
CA GLN A 200 8.52 -13.36 -10.63
C GLN A 200 7.07 -12.96 -10.36
N GLY A 201 6.74 -12.46 -9.18
CA GLY A 201 5.43 -11.91 -8.87
C GLY A 201 5.07 -10.74 -9.80
N LEU A 202 6.00 -9.80 -9.98
CA LEU A 202 5.80 -8.67 -10.90
C LEU A 202 5.65 -9.13 -12.35
N MET A 203 6.42 -10.12 -12.78
CA MET A 203 6.25 -10.74 -14.10
C MET A 203 4.87 -11.38 -14.26
N ARG A 204 4.32 -12.03 -13.22
CA ARG A 204 2.94 -12.57 -13.25
C ARG A 204 1.90 -11.47 -13.41
N PHE A 205 2.05 -10.36 -12.69
CA PHE A 205 1.16 -9.20 -12.83
C PHE A 205 1.16 -8.66 -14.27
N LEU A 206 2.35 -8.44 -14.84
CA LEU A 206 2.51 -7.93 -16.20
C LEU A 206 2.04 -8.92 -17.27
N ALA A 207 2.29 -10.22 -17.06
CA ALA A 207 1.80 -11.29 -17.94
C ALA A 207 0.26 -11.34 -17.95
N ASP A 208 -0.37 -11.20 -16.78
CA ASP A 208 -1.83 -11.15 -16.66
C ASP A 208 -2.41 -9.93 -17.36
N ALA A 209 -1.79 -8.74 -17.17
CA ALA A 209 -2.19 -7.54 -17.89
C ALA A 209 -2.03 -7.69 -19.41
N ALA A 210 -0.98 -8.38 -19.89
CA ALA A 210 -0.75 -8.62 -21.32
C ALA A 210 -1.80 -9.55 -21.96
N VAL A 211 -2.26 -10.57 -21.23
CA VAL A 211 -3.26 -11.54 -21.73
C VAL A 211 -4.69 -11.00 -21.56
N ASN A 212 -5.02 -10.51 -20.37
CA ASN A 212 -6.38 -10.18 -19.96
C ASN A 212 -6.70 -8.68 -20.03
N GLY A 213 -5.70 -7.83 -20.23
CA GLY A 213 -5.84 -6.37 -20.16
C GLY A 213 -5.69 -5.83 -18.74
N SER A 214 -5.68 -4.50 -18.59
CA SER A 214 -5.61 -3.86 -17.27
C SER A 214 -6.81 -4.25 -16.40
N ARG A 215 -6.53 -4.76 -15.19
CA ARG A 215 -7.54 -5.03 -14.16
C ARG A 215 -7.77 -3.84 -13.22
N ILE A 216 -7.19 -2.68 -13.51
CA ILE A 216 -7.26 -1.52 -12.62
C ILE A 216 -8.64 -0.87 -12.69
N GLN A 217 -9.39 -0.94 -11.58
CA GLN A 217 -10.76 -0.47 -11.52
C GLN A 217 -10.88 1.05 -11.71
N GLY A 218 -11.81 1.45 -12.58
CA GLY A 218 -12.10 2.85 -12.90
C GLY A 218 -11.21 3.44 -13.99
N GLN A 219 -10.24 2.68 -14.51
CA GLN A 219 -9.42 3.12 -15.63
C GLN A 219 -10.24 3.03 -16.93
N VAL A 220 -10.43 4.16 -17.62
CA VAL A 220 -11.20 4.20 -18.88
C VAL A 220 -10.32 4.26 -20.13
N LYS A 221 -9.03 4.59 -19.99
CA LYS A 221 -8.04 4.64 -21.06
C LYS A 221 -6.61 4.50 -20.52
N GLU A 222 -5.66 4.26 -21.42
CA GLU A 222 -4.23 4.23 -21.08
C GLU A 222 -3.67 5.61 -20.70
N PRO A 223 -2.53 5.65 -19.99
CA PRO A 223 -1.76 6.86 -19.75
C PRO A 223 -1.49 7.65 -21.05
N ALA A 224 -1.70 8.97 -21.01
CA ALA A 224 -1.33 9.85 -22.11
C ALA A 224 0.19 10.14 -22.14
N LEU A 225 0.86 9.99 -21.00
CA LEU A 225 2.32 10.09 -20.87
C LEU A 225 2.86 8.74 -20.37
N LYS A 226 3.78 8.14 -21.14
CA LYS A 226 4.41 6.84 -20.81
C LYS A 226 5.90 6.95 -20.41
N ARG A 227 6.51 8.13 -20.56
CA ARG A 227 7.90 8.41 -20.16
C ARG A 227 7.98 8.86 -18.71
N ASP A 228 9.19 8.86 -18.16
CA ASP A 228 9.45 9.38 -16.81
C ASP A 228 9.18 10.90 -16.76
N ILE A 229 8.73 11.36 -15.60
CA ILE A 229 8.40 12.76 -15.36
C ILE A 229 9.67 13.52 -15.00
N GLU A 230 9.87 14.66 -15.66
CA GLU A 230 10.98 15.55 -15.35
C GLU A 230 10.59 16.55 -14.26
N ILE A 231 11.46 16.70 -13.26
CA ILE A 231 11.32 17.72 -12.22
C ILE A 231 12.24 18.89 -12.57
N GLY A 232 11.68 20.11 -12.59
CA GLY A 232 12.45 21.32 -12.84
C GLY A 232 13.42 21.65 -11.70
N ARG A 233 14.46 22.42 -11.99
CA ARG A 233 15.40 22.90 -10.96
C ARG A 233 14.70 23.87 -10.01
N MET A 234 14.93 23.69 -8.72
CA MET A 234 14.40 24.59 -7.69
C MET A 234 15.44 25.63 -7.29
N VAL A 235 15.05 26.89 -7.25
CA VAL A 235 15.94 28.02 -6.90
C VAL A 235 15.39 28.73 -5.67
N ASN A 236 16.28 29.21 -4.81
CA ASN A 236 15.91 30.06 -3.69
C ASN A 236 15.60 31.48 -4.23
N PRO A 237 14.38 32.02 -4.02
CA PRO A 237 13.98 33.30 -4.59
C PRO A 237 14.77 34.49 -4.03
N LYS A 238 15.40 34.36 -2.84
CA LYS A 238 16.18 35.43 -2.21
C LYS A 238 17.66 35.41 -2.61
N SER A 239 18.30 34.24 -2.64
CA SER A 239 19.73 34.13 -2.97
C SER A 239 20.00 33.87 -4.46
N GLY A 240 19.02 33.36 -5.21
CA GLY A 240 19.21 32.91 -6.59
C GLY A 240 20.00 31.60 -6.71
N GLU A 241 20.36 30.97 -5.60
CA GLU A 241 21.10 29.71 -5.57
C GLU A 241 20.17 28.52 -5.77
N GLU A 242 20.69 27.46 -6.40
CA GLU A 242 20.00 26.19 -6.55
C GLU A 242 19.78 25.51 -5.19
N VAL A 243 18.55 25.06 -4.94
CA VAL A 243 18.18 24.36 -3.71
C VAL A 243 18.62 22.91 -3.83
N ASN A 244 19.34 22.40 -2.83
CA ASN A 244 19.67 20.98 -2.75
C ASN A 244 18.42 20.17 -2.39
N THR A 245 17.84 19.49 -3.38
CA THR A 245 16.66 18.63 -3.23
C THR A 245 16.99 17.14 -3.09
N ALA A 246 18.27 16.81 -2.82
CA ALA A 246 18.66 15.44 -2.44
C ALA A 246 18.25 15.08 -0.99
N GLU A 247 17.98 16.08 -0.17
CA GLU A 247 17.54 15.93 1.23
C GLU A 247 16.29 16.78 1.50
N PRO A 248 15.45 16.39 2.47
CA PRO A 248 14.24 17.15 2.81
C PRO A 248 14.59 18.47 3.49
N CYS A 249 13.67 19.44 3.42
CA CYS A 249 13.80 20.68 4.18
C CYS A 249 13.72 20.40 5.69
N HIS A 250 14.68 20.92 6.46
CA HIS A 250 14.75 20.72 7.92
C HIS A 250 14.09 21.84 8.75
N TRP A 251 13.52 22.85 8.07
CA TRP A 251 12.95 24.04 8.69
C TRP A 251 11.55 24.32 8.14
N GLY A 252 10.60 24.60 9.02
CA GLY A 252 9.23 24.97 8.68
C GLY A 252 8.31 24.95 9.89
N TRP A 253 7.01 25.18 9.67
CA TRP A 253 6.00 25.22 10.72
C TRP A 253 5.92 23.92 11.55
N ARG A 254 6.15 22.76 10.91
CA ARG A 254 6.21 21.46 11.61
C ARG A 254 7.22 21.44 12.77
N ASN A 255 8.36 22.11 12.66
CA ASN A 255 9.35 22.14 13.74
C ASN A 255 8.82 22.84 14.99
N ILE A 256 7.94 23.85 14.84
CA ILE A 256 7.32 24.55 15.96
C ILE A 256 6.38 23.59 16.69
N LEU A 257 5.55 22.84 15.95
CA LEU A 257 4.66 21.84 16.52
C LEU A 257 5.43 20.77 17.29
N LEU A 258 6.50 20.22 16.70
CA LEU A 258 7.31 19.17 17.35
C LEU A 258 8.05 19.68 18.60
N ARG A 259 8.51 20.93 18.61
CA ARG A 259 9.28 21.50 19.72
C ARG A 259 8.41 22.00 20.87
N HIS A 260 7.25 22.57 20.56
CA HIS A 260 6.44 23.32 21.52
C HIS A 260 5.03 22.75 21.74
N GLY A 261 4.62 21.78 20.93
CA GLY A 261 3.33 21.10 21.03
C GLY A 261 2.16 21.87 20.41
N PRO A 262 0.97 21.22 20.32
CA PRO A 262 -0.17 21.73 19.55
C PRO A 262 -0.71 23.10 19.98
N ARG A 263 -0.75 23.37 21.29
CA ARG A 263 -1.30 24.64 21.82
C ARG A 263 -0.44 25.85 21.46
N GLU A 264 0.87 25.72 21.66
CA GLU A 264 1.80 26.81 21.33
C GLU A 264 1.90 27.00 19.82
N PHE A 265 1.85 25.92 19.05
CA PHE A 265 1.74 26.00 17.60
C PHE A 265 0.51 26.79 17.17
N ALA A 266 -0.70 26.44 17.63
CA ALA A 266 -1.92 27.17 17.33
C ALA A 266 -1.83 28.66 17.70
N ARG A 267 -1.28 28.98 18.88
CA ARG A 267 -1.04 30.36 19.31
C ARG A 267 -0.13 31.12 18.34
N GLN A 268 0.94 30.48 17.86
CA GLN A 268 1.86 31.10 16.90
C GLN A 268 1.25 31.26 15.51
N ILE A 269 0.42 30.32 15.06
CA ILE A 269 -0.36 30.46 13.83
C ILE A 269 -1.23 31.72 13.90
N ARG A 270 -1.99 31.88 14.99
CA ARG A 270 -2.84 33.08 15.17
C ARG A 270 -2.02 34.37 15.21
N ALA A 271 -0.84 34.33 15.84
CA ALA A 271 0.06 35.48 15.95
C ALA A 271 0.81 35.80 14.64
N HIS A 272 0.81 34.89 13.65
CA HIS A 272 1.56 35.06 12.41
C HIS A 272 1.08 36.27 11.60
N GLY A 273 -0.22 36.57 11.62
CA GLY A 273 -0.82 37.76 11.02
C GLY A 273 -0.86 37.75 9.48
N ARG A 274 -0.43 36.67 8.84
CA ARG A 274 -0.47 36.45 7.38
C ARG A 274 -1.22 35.16 7.07
N ALA A 275 -1.73 35.04 5.85
CA ALA A 275 -2.43 33.83 5.43
C ALA A 275 -1.44 32.68 5.24
N LEU A 276 -1.76 31.54 5.84
CA LEU A 276 -1.06 30.29 5.60
C LEU A 276 -1.87 29.41 4.65
N ILE A 277 -1.15 28.57 3.91
CA ILE A 277 -1.72 27.66 2.94
C ILE A 277 -1.59 26.23 3.45
N THR A 278 -2.65 25.45 3.30
CA THR A 278 -2.58 23.99 3.28
C THR A 278 -2.65 23.53 1.83
N ASP A 279 -1.71 22.69 1.41
CA ASP A 279 -1.80 22.03 0.10
C ASP A 279 -2.59 20.72 0.21
N THR A 280 -3.62 20.57 -0.61
CA THR A 280 -4.48 19.37 -0.64
C THR A 280 -4.18 18.47 -1.83
N THR A 281 -3.15 18.77 -2.62
CA THR A 281 -2.85 18.06 -3.87
C THR A 281 -2.67 16.55 -3.64
N TRP A 282 -2.01 16.19 -2.54
CA TRP A 282 -1.66 14.82 -2.19
C TRP A 282 -2.85 14.00 -1.68
N ARG A 283 -3.96 14.64 -1.33
CA ARG A 283 -5.18 13.98 -0.80
C ARG A 283 -6.43 14.46 -1.54
N ASP A 284 -7.01 15.60 -1.16
CA ASP A 284 -8.32 16.01 -1.69
C ASP A 284 -8.29 16.37 -3.19
N GLY A 285 -7.18 16.93 -3.68
CA GLY A 285 -7.05 17.32 -5.07
C GLY A 285 -7.11 16.10 -6.00
N GLN A 286 -6.27 15.09 -5.74
CA GLN A 286 -6.32 13.83 -6.48
C GLN A 286 -7.59 13.02 -6.21
N GLN A 287 -8.18 13.10 -5.02
CA GLN A 287 -9.45 12.44 -4.72
C GLN A 287 -10.58 13.01 -5.58
N SER A 288 -10.57 14.33 -5.79
CA SER A 288 -11.61 15.04 -6.55
C SER A 288 -11.47 14.90 -8.06
N LEU A 289 -10.23 14.82 -8.58
CA LEU A 289 -9.96 14.85 -10.02
C LEU A 289 -9.56 13.51 -10.63
N LEU A 290 -8.89 12.65 -9.86
CA LEU A 290 -8.26 11.40 -10.34
C LEU A 290 -8.74 10.16 -9.57
N ALA A 291 -9.92 10.24 -8.94
CA ALA A 291 -10.52 9.15 -8.18
C ALA A 291 -9.57 8.51 -7.13
N THR A 292 -8.67 9.32 -6.55
CA THR A 292 -7.72 8.87 -5.51
C THR A 292 -6.76 7.77 -6.00
N ARG A 293 -6.28 7.87 -7.25
CA ARG A 293 -5.43 6.84 -7.88
C ARG A 293 -3.94 7.17 -7.89
N VAL A 294 -3.50 8.35 -7.42
CA VAL A 294 -2.08 8.71 -7.41
C VAL A 294 -1.33 7.80 -6.44
N ARG A 295 -0.25 7.17 -6.91
CA ARG A 295 0.49 6.12 -6.22
C ARG A 295 1.56 6.73 -5.32
N SER A 296 1.89 6.03 -4.22
CA SER A 296 2.92 6.46 -3.27
C SER A 296 4.28 6.76 -3.93
N ARG A 297 4.67 5.98 -4.95
CA ARG A 297 5.91 6.21 -5.71
C ARG A 297 5.97 7.59 -6.35
N ASP A 298 4.85 8.07 -6.89
CA ASP A 298 4.81 9.37 -7.58
C ASP A 298 4.80 10.51 -6.55
N LEU A 299 4.12 10.31 -5.41
CA LEU A 299 4.19 11.25 -4.29
C LEU A 299 5.62 11.36 -3.74
N GLU A 300 6.29 10.23 -3.53
CA GLU A 300 7.67 10.16 -3.04
C GLU A 300 8.65 10.86 -4.00
N ALA A 301 8.47 10.70 -5.31
CA ALA A 301 9.35 11.30 -6.32
C ALA A 301 9.43 12.84 -6.23
N ILE A 302 8.33 13.50 -5.81
CA ILE A 302 8.28 14.96 -5.66
C ILE A 302 8.42 15.44 -4.20
N ALA A 303 8.45 14.53 -3.23
CA ALA A 303 8.42 14.83 -1.80
C ALA A 303 9.50 15.83 -1.36
N MET A 304 10.75 15.61 -1.78
CA MET A 304 11.87 16.47 -1.39
C MET A 304 11.69 17.90 -1.91
N HIS A 305 11.29 18.05 -3.18
CA HIS A 305 11.00 19.36 -3.77
C HIS A 305 9.84 20.05 -3.06
N THR A 306 8.74 19.32 -2.82
CA THR A 306 7.58 19.83 -2.09
C THR A 306 7.97 20.30 -0.69
N SER A 307 8.83 19.57 0.03
CA SER A 307 9.28 19.95 1.38
C SER A 307 9.98 21.32 1.41
N HIS A 308 10.72 21.68 0.35
CA HIS A 308 11.39 22.99 0.23
C HIS A 308 10.41 24.07 -0.24
N ALA A 309 9.59 23.79 -1.25
CA ALA A 309 8.63 24.76 -1.81
C ALA A 309 7.54 25.15 -0.79
N TYR A 310 7.06 24.18 -0.01
CA TYR A 310 5.98 24.35 0.97
C TYR A 310 6.49 24.50 2.42
N ARG A 311 7.77 24.81 2.63
CA ARG A 311 8.34 24.93 3.98
C ARG A 311 7.64 25.98 4.88
N GLU A 312 7.08 27.03 4.26
CA GLU A 312 6.34 28.10 4.94
C GLU A 312 4.82 27.84 4.97
N ALA A 313 4.36 26.71 4.45
CA ALA A 313 2.95 26.31 4.48
C ALA A 313 2.53 25.86 5.87
N TYR A 314 1.24 25.95 6.18
CA TYR A 314 0.68 25.43 7.43
C TYR A 314 0.82 23.91 7.48
N SER A 315 0.39 23.23 6.40
CA SER A 315 0.42 21.78 6.31
C SER A 315 0.36 21.27 4.87
N LEU A 316 0.65 19.99 4.70
CA LEU A 316 0.36 19.22 3.50
C LEU A 316 -0.70 18.17 3.87
N GLU A 317 -1.90 18.30 3.34
CA GLU A 317 -2.93 17.29 3.50
C GLU A 317 -2.63 16.11 2.55
N SER A 318 -2.15 15.02 3.14
CA SER A 318 -1.55 13.89 2.40
C SER A 318 -2.11 12.53 2.79
N TRP A 319 -3.09 12.47 3.70
CA TRP A 319 -3.65 11.21 4.19
C TRP A 319 -5.09 11.35 4.69
N GLY A 320 -5.75 10.22 4.92
CA GLY A 320 -7.15 10.16 5.29
C GLY A 320 -8.10 10.35 4.11
N GLY A 321 -9.39 10.53 4.41
CA GLY A 321 -10.42 10.53 3.36
C GLY A 321 -10.43 9.21 2.58
N ALA A 322 -10.46 9.29 1.25
CA ALA A 322 -10.53 8.10 0.40
C ALA A 322 -9.18 7.42 0.16
N THR A 323 -8.04 8.01 0.54
CA THR A 323 -6.70 7.42 0.26
C THR A 323 -6.45 6.15 1.06
N PHE A 324 -7.18 5.94 2.16
CA PHE A 324 -7.06 4.76 2.99
C PHE A 324 -8.02 3.62 2.55
N ASP A 325 -9.17 3.91 1.90
CA ASP A 325 -10.09 2.85 1.40
C ASP A 325 -11.22 3.24 0.39
N VAL A 326 -11.44 4.50 0.01
CA VAL A 326 -12.55 4.89 -0.89
C VAL A 326 -13.99 4.63 -0.36
N MET A 327 -14.27 3.87 0.72
CA MET A 327 -15.58 3.92 1.42
C MET A 327 -15.44 3.72 2.94
N LEU A 328 -15.75 4.76 3.72
CA LEU A 328 -15.67 4.74 5.19
C LEU A 328 -16.77 3.88 5.83
N ARG A 329 -16.37 2.99 6.76
CA ARG A 329 -17.22 2.55 7.87
C ARG A 329 -17.06 3.56 9.01
N PHE A 330 -18.09 4.36 9.24
CA PHE A 330 -18.13 5.35 10.33
C PHE A 330 -18.45 4.74 11.70
N LEU A 331 -18.24 3.43 11.84
CA LEU A 331 -18.75 2.64 12.95
C LEU A 331 -17.65 1.73 13.45
N LEU A 332 -16.83 2.28 14.34
CA LEU A 332 -15.84 1.53 15.09
C LEU A 332 -16.17 1.60 16.58
N PRO A 333 -15.91 0.54 17.35
CA PRO A 333 -15.86 0.66 18.80
C PRO A 333 -14.69 1.58 19.19
N ASP A 334 -14.80 2.22 20.35
CA ASP A 334 -13.87 3.29 20.74
C ASP A 334 -12.42 2.83 20.82
N ASN A 335 -12.18 1.61 21.29
CA ASN A 335 -10.82 1.09 21.38
C ASN A 335 -10.14 0.98 20.00
N ALA A 336 -10.90 0.68 18.95
CA ALA A 336 -10.40 0.65 17.57
C ALA A 336 -10.09 2.05 17.04
N LEU A 337 -10.98 3.03 17.29
CA LEU A 337 -10.75 4.43 16.91
C LEU A 337 -9.49 5.00 17.58
N PHE A 338 -9.36 4.83 18.90
CA PHE A 338 -8.21 5.32 19.66
C PHE A 338 -6.91 4.63 19.20
N HIS A 339 -6.98 3.33 18.94
CA HIS A 339 -5.84 2.59 18.39
C HIS A 339 -5.41 3.12 17.02
N PHE A 340 -6.36 3.31 16.09
CA PHE A 340 -6.09 3.86 14.76
C PHE A 340 -5.46 5.25 14.82
N VAL A 341 -6.03 6.16 15.62
CA VAL A 341 -5.52 7.54 15.75
C VAL A 341 -4.11 7.55 16.35
N LYS A 342 -3.83 6.67 17.32
CA LYS A 342 -2.49 6.49 17.87
C LYS A 342 -1.50 6.02 16.79
N GLN A 343 -1.83 4.97 16.02
CA GLN A 343 -0.94 4.49 14.96
C GLN A 343 -0.70 5.55 13.89
N ALA A 344 -1.75 6.28 13.47
CA ALA A 344 -1.63 7.39 12.54
C ALA A 344 -0.67 8.48 13.06
N LYS A 345 -0.75 8.81 14.36
CA LYS A 345 0.15 9.79 14.98
C LYS A 345 1.60 9.29 15.01
N ASP A 346 1.80 8.04 15.41
CA ASP A 346 3.13 7.42 15.48
C ASP A 346 3.77 7.28 14.09
N ALA A 347 2.96 7.05 13.05
CA ALA A 347 3.38 7.00 11.65
C ALA A 347 3.71 8.39 11.04
N GLY A 348 3.39 9.48 11.75
CA GLY A 348 3.81 10.84 11.38
C GLY A 348 2.69 11.83 11.06
N ILE A 349 1.40 11.47 11.22
CA ILE A 349 0.31 12.43 11.07
C ILE A 349 0.34 13.43 12.22
N ASP A 350 0.51 14.71 11.90
CA ASP A 350 0.68 15.76 12.90
C ASP A 350 -0.63 16.47 13.26
N ILE A 351 -1.44 16.74 12.24
CA ILE A 351 -2.66 17.55 12.31
C ILE A 351 -3.84 16.65 11.90
N PHE A 352 -4.83 16.54 12.78
CA PHE A 352 -6.03 15.75 12.56
C PHE A 352 -7.23 16.68 12.43
N ARG A 353 -7.79 16.74 11.23
CA ARG A 353 -9.05 17.42 10.97
C ARG A 353 -10.22 16.47 11.27
N VAL A 354 -10.85 16.66 12.42
CA VAL A 354 -11.94 15.82 12.92
C VAL A 354 -13.27 16.45 12.52
N PHE A 355 -14.06 15.74 11.72
CA PHE A 355 -15.40 16.14 11.30
C PHE A 355 -16.39 14.98 11.47
N ASP A 356 -17.68 15.30 11.49
CA ASP A 356 -18.78 14.34 11.45
C ASP A 356 -19.72 14.68 10.28
N SER A 357 -20.25 13.67 9.60
CA SER A 357 -21.08 13.85 8.40
C SER A 357 -22.42 14.57 8.63
N LEU A 358 -22.85 14.69 9.89
CA LEU A 358 -24.06 15.40 10.34
C LEU A 358 -23.75 16.51 11.35
N ASN A 359 -22.47 16.81 11.60
CA ASN A 359 -22.00 17.60 12.75
C ASN A 359 -22.53 17.08 14.11
N ASP A 360 -22.66 15.76 14.26
CA ASP A 360 -23.05 15.11 15.52
C ASP A 360 -21.97 15.35 16.59
N LEU A 361 -22.39 16.01 17.69
CA LEU A 361 -21.48 16.46 18.75
C LEU A 361 -20.86 15.31 19.53
N GLU A 362 -21.56 14.17 19.70
CA GLU A 362 -21.01 13.03 20.44
C GLU A 362 -19.90 12.33 19.64
N ASN A 363 -20.09 12.21 18.33
CA ASN A 363 -19.07 11.70 17.41
C ASN A 363 -17.86 12.62 17.35
N LEU A 364 -18.09 13.93 17.18
CA LEU A 364 -17.03 14.94 17.15
C LEU A 364 -16.19 14.89 18.43
N LYS A 365 -16.84 14.87 19.60
CA LYS A 365 -16.13 14.79 20.88
C LYS A 365 -15.26 13.54 20.97
N THR A 366 -15.78 12.38 20.59
CA THR A 366 -15.04 11.11 20.66
C THR A 366 -13.79 11.13 19.77
N GLY A 367 -13.91 11.67 18.55
CA GLY A 367 -12.76 11.83 17.65
C GLY A 367 -11.71 12.82 18.18
N ILE A 368 -12.16 13.93 18.76
CA ILE A 368 -11.27 14.93 19.39
C ILE A 368 -10.54 14.31 20.58
N ASP A 369 -11.25 13.59 21.46
CA ASP A 369 -10.66 12.91 22.62
C ASP A 369 -9.58 11.90 22.17
N ALA A 370 -9.81 11.15 21.09
CA ALA A 370 -8.85 10.19 20.54
C ALA A 370 -7.56 10.87 20.05
N VAL A 371 -7.68 12.00 19.35
CA VAL A 371 -6.52 12.77 18.87
C VAL A 371 -5.75 13.39 20.03
N GLN A 372 -6.46 13.94 21.02
CA GLN A 372 -5.83 14.48 22.23
C GLN A 372 -5.08 13.38 23.00
N ALA A 373 -5.67 12.19 23.12
CA ALA A 373 -5.03 11.04 23.76
C ALA A 373 -3.75 10.59 23.02
N ALA A 374 -3.72 10.70 21.70
CA ALA A 374 -2.53 10.44 20.88
C ALA A 374 -1.49 11.58 20.92
N GLY A 375 -1.84 12.77 21.43
CA GLY A 375 -0.96 13.95 21.43
C GLY A 375 -0.87 14.67 20.08
N GLY A 376 -1.85 14.46 19.19
CA GLY A 376 -1.95 15.15 17.90
C GLY A 376 -2.50 16.57 18.02
N LEU A 377 -2.31 17.38 16.97
CA LEU A 377 -3.02 18.65 16.85
C LEU A 377 -4.45 18.40 16.36
N VAL A 378 -5.42 18.79 17.17
CA VAL A 378 -6.85 18.76 16.83
C VAL A 378 -7.25 20.00 16.03
N GLU A 379 -7.75 19.79 14.81
CA GLU A 379 -8.65 20.73 14.15
C GLU A 379 -10.10 20.21 14.23
N GLY A 380 -10.92 20.87 15.03
CA GLY A 380 -12.35 20.58 15.08
C GLY A 380 -13.03 21.20 13.87
N ALA A 381 -13.69 20.40 13.04
CA ALA A 381 -14.24 20.86 11.77
C ALA A 381 -15.76 20.90 11.77
N ILE A 382 -16.29 22.00 11.23
CA ILE A 382 -17.71 22.20 10.97
C ILE A 382 -17.98 21.93 9.51
N MET A 383 -18.92 21.04 9.22
CA MET A 383 -19.40 20.80 7.87
C MET A 383 -20.41 21.89 7.49
N TYR A 384 -20.09 22.66 6.44
CA TYR A 384 -20.92 23.75 5.94
C TYR A 384 -21.83 23.27 4.81
N THR A 385 -23.14 23.53 4.90
CA THR A 385 -24.16 23.23 3.89
C THR A 385 -25.18 24.37 3.79
N GLY A 386 -25.90 24.47 2.68
CA GLY A 386 -26.88 25.52 2.46
C GLY A 386 -26.28 26.91 2.30
N ASP A 387 -27.14 27.92 2.39
CA ASP A 387 -26.76 29.33 2.47
C ASP A 387 -27.23 29.92 3.79
N MET A 388 -26.31 30.13 4.74
CA MET A 388 -26.67 30.63 6.06
C MET A 388 -27.19 32.07 6.07
N LEU A 389 -27.02 32.80 4.98
CA LEU A 389 -27.54 34.15 4.80
C LEU A 389 -28.98 34.15 4.26
N GLU A 390 -29.49 33.00 3.84
CA GLU A 390 -30.88 32.85 3.41
C GLU A 390 -31.83 32.92 4.62
N PHE A 391 -32.89 33.71 4.50
CA PHE A 391 -33.84 33.89 5.57
C PHE A 391 -34.61 32.60 5.86
N GLY A 392 -34.66 32.19 7.13
CA GLY A 392 -35.43 31.02 7.57
C GLY A 392 -34.75 29.67 7.28
N THR A 393 -33.51 29.68 6.81
CA THR A 393 -32.72 28.45 6.61
C THR A 393 -32.51 27.69 7.92
N LYS A 394 -32.53 26.36 7.83
CA LYS A 394 -32.20 25.44 8.93
C LYS A 394 -30.77 25.63 9.42
N TYR A 395 -29.84 25.82 8.48
CA TYR A 395 -28.41 25.97 8.73
C TYR A 395 -28.01 27.45 8.75
N ASN A 396 -28.52 28.18 9.74
CA ASN A 396 -28.24 29.61 9.92
C ASN A 396 -26.95 29.87 10.70
N LEU A 397 -26.57 31.15 10.86
CA LEU A 397 -25.36 31.52 11.59
C LEU A 397 -25.35 31.01 13.06
N ASP A 398 -26.50 31.03 13.74
CA ASP A 398 -26.62 30.55 15.13
C ASP A 398 -26.39 29.04 15.25
N TYR A 399 -26.80 28.26 14.23
CA TYR A 399 -26.46 26.84 14.14
C TYR A 399 -24.94 26.65 14.11
N TYR A 400 -24.25 27.34 13.20
CA TYR A 400 -22.80 27.19 13.07
C TYR A 400 -22.06 27.67 14.32
N MET A 401 -22.43 28.81 14.90
CA MET A 401 -21.81 29.32 16.12
C MET A 401 -21.98 28.39 17.33
N ARG A 402 -23.11 27.67 17.44
CA ARG A 402 -23.28 26.65 18.49
C ARG A 402 -22.30 25.49 18.34
N ILE A 403 -22.04 25.04 17.11
CA ILE A 403 -21.04 23.99 16.90
C ILE A 403 -19.64 24.51 17.22
N VAL A 404 -19.31 25.75 16.82
CA VAL A 404 -18.04 26.39 17.20
C VAL A 404 -17.85 26.37 18.71
N ASP A 405 -18.88 26.75 19.48
CA ASP A 405 -18.82 26.74 20.94
C ASP A 405 -18.45 25.36 21.49
N HIS A 406 -19.11 24.31 21.00
CA HIS A 406 -18.80 22.94 21.42
C HIS A 406 -17.40 22.50 21.01
N LEU A 407 -16.94 22.81 19.79
CA LEU A 407 -15.59 22.45 19.34
C LEU A 407 -14.51 23.13 20.18
N VAL A 408 -14.74 24.37 20.62
CA VAL A 408 -13.86 25.09 21.56
C VAL A 408 -13.89 24.40 22.93
N ASP A 409 -15.07 24.09 23.45
CA ASP A 409 -15.24 23.41 24.74
C ASP A 409 -14.61 22.00 24.76
N PHE A 410 -14.66 21.28 23.64
CA PHE A 410 -13.99 19.99 23.46
C PHE A 410 -12.46 20.10 23.39
N GLY A 411 -11.91 21.33 23.30
CA GLY A 411 -10.48 21.58 23.31
C GLY A 411 -9.82 21.46 21.94
N SER A 412 -10.53 21.85 20.87
CA SER A 412 -9.92 22.01 19.54
C SER A 412 -8.83 23.08 19.58
N HIS A 413 -7.70 22.84 18.91
CA HIS A 413 -6.61 23.82 18.81
C HIS A 413 -6.83 24.81 17.67
N VAL A 414 -7.55 24.36 16.63
CA VAL A 414 -7.90 25.11 15.42
C VAL A 414 -9.37 24.78 15.10
N ILE A 415 -10.13 25.76 14.63
CA ILE A 415 -11.49 25.52 14.12
C ILE A 415 -11.44 25.54 12.60
N ALA A 416 -11.86 24.44 11.98
CA ALA A 416 -11.97 24.32 10.55
C ALA A 416 -13.42 24.51 10.08
N VAL A 417 -13.61 25.18 8.95
CA VAL A 417 -14.89 25.26 8.24
C VAL A 417 -14.75 24.52 6.92
N LYS A 418 -15.44 23.38 6.80
CA LYS A 418 -15.36 22.49 5.64
C LYS A 418 -16.61 22.65 4.75
N SER A 419 -16.47 23.44 3.69
CA SER A 419 -17.44 23.55 2.59
C SER A 419 -17.15 22.48 1.52
N MET A 420 -17.53 21.24 1.81
CA MET A 420 -17.22 20.03 1.00
C MET A 420 -17.81 20.03 -0.42
N SER A 421 -18.88 20.78 -0.65
CA SER A 421 -19.51 20.93 -1.97
C SER A 421 -19.14 22.24 -2.66
N GLY A 422 -18.48 23.17 -1.97
CA GLY A 422 -18.22 24.50 -2.52
C GLY A 422 -19.44 25.43 -2.51
N VAL A 423 -20.40 25.22 -1.61
CA VAL A 423 -21.62 26.05 -1.53
C VAL A 423 -21.41 27.36 -0.75
N MET A 424 -20.34 27.47 0.03
CA MET A 424 -20.04 28.68 0.79
C MET A 424 -19.66 29.85 -0.13
N LYS A 425 -20.57 30.82 -0.24
CA LYS A 425 -20.36 32.06 -1.00
C LYS A 425 -19.43 33.02 -0.24
N PRO A 426 -18.75 33.97 -0.93
CA PRO A 426 -17.85 34.91 -0.27
C PRO A 426 -18.49 35.71 0.88
N ALA A 427 -19.72 36.22 0.70
CA ALA A 427 -20.42 36.97 1.74
C ALA A 427 -20.72 36.12 2.98
N ALA A 428 -21.08 34.85 2.80
CA ALA A 428 -21.29 33.91 3.89
C ALA A 428 -19.96 33.62 4.61
N GLY A 429 -18.91 33.29 3.86
CA GLY A 429 -17.57 33.09 4.42
C GLY A 429 -17.12 34.26 5.30
N ARG A 430 -17.30 35.50 4.82
CA ARG A 430 -17.01 36.70 5.62
C ARG A 430 -17.81 36.77 6.91
N ALA A 431 -19.12 36.58 6.83
CA ALA A 431 -20.00 36.67 7.98
C ALA A 431 -19.65 35.63 9.06
N LEU A 432 -19.32 34.41 8.64
CA LEU A 432 -18.97 33.33 9.56
C LEU A 432 -17.63 33.59 10.24
N VAL A 433 -16.58 33.91 9.46
CA VAL A 433 -15.25 34.22 10.00
C VAL A 433 -15.34 35.40 10.98
N ARG A 434 -16.04 36.47 10.61
CA ARG A 434 -16.24 37.63 11.48
C ARG A 434 -16.94 37.27 12.79
N ALA A 435 -18.00 36.45 12.73
CA ALA A 435 -18.74 36.02 13.91
C ALA A 435 -17.86 35.17 14.85
N ILE A 436 -17.13 34.20 14.30
CA ILE A 436 -16.21 33.36 15.08
C ILE A 436 -15.11 34.20 15.69
N ARG A 437 -14.46 35.06 14.89
CA ARG A 437 -13.37 35.92 15.35
C ARG A 437 -13.81 36.89 16.45
N ALA A 438 -15.03 37.43 16.36
CA ALA A 438 -15.57 38.32 17.38
C ALA A 438 -15.77 37.63 18.74
N LYS A 439 -16.11 36.34 18.74
CA LYS A 439 -16.33 35.55 19.96
C LYS A 439 -15.04 34.89 20.48
N TYR A 440 -14.20 34.40 19.57
CA TYR A 440 -12.97 33.65 19.87
C TYR A 440 -11.75 34.30 19.16
N PRO A 441 -11.25 35.43 19.68
CA PRO A 441 -10.21 36.23 19.01
C PRO A 441 -8.87 35.50 18.84
N ASP A 442 -8.56 34.55 19.73
CA ASP A 442 -7.29 33.83 19.77
C ASP A 442 -7.33 32.48 19.04
N MET A 443 -8.51 32.02 18.61
CA MET A 443 -8.68 30.71 17.97
C MET A 443 -8.27 30.76 16.49
N PRO A 444 -7.29 29.96 16.02
CA PRO A 444 -6.99 29.91 14.59
C PRO A 444 -8.16 29.34 13.77
N LEU A 445 -8.38 29.92 12.59
CA LEU A 445 -9.44 29.52 11.67
C LEU A 445 -8.88 28.96 10.37
N HIS A 446 -9.34 27.78 10.00
CA HIS A 446 -8.91 27.04 8.82
C HIS A 446 -10.08 26.87 7.85
N MET A 447 -10.00 27.48 6.67
CA MET A 447 -11.09 27.45 5.70
C MET A 447 -10.80 26.44 4.60
N HIS A 448 -11.76 25.57 4.36
CA HIS A 448 -11.73 24.58 3.31
C HIS A 448 -12.94 24.75 2.39
N THR A 449 -12.70 24.81 1.08
CA THR A 449 -13.76 24.78 0.07
C THR A 449 -13.33 24.00 -1.15
N HIS A 450 -14.31 23.56 -1.94
CA HIS A 450 -14.09 23.16 -3.32
C HIS A 450 -14.45 24.32 -4.26
N ASP A 451 -13.87 24.33 -5.45
CA ASP A 451 -14.03 25.34 -6.51
C ASP A 451 -15.05 24.90 -7.58
N THR A 452 -15.94 23.97 -7.24
CA THR A 452 -16.95 23.43 -8.17
C THR A 452 -17.81 24.56 -8.73
N ASN A 453 -18.07 25.58 -7.91
CA ASN A 453 -18.83 26.76 -8.24
C ASN A 453 -18.06 27.80 -9.10
N GLY A 454 -16.74 27.66 -9.27
CA GLY A 454 -15.85 28.62 -9.94
C GLY A 454 -15.62 29.93 -9.18
N ALA A 455 -15.94 29.97 -7.89
CA ALA A 455 -15.83 31.13 -7.00
C ALA A 455 -15.05 30.82 -5.71
N GLY A 456 -14.43 29.64 -5.60
CA GLY A 456 -13.71 29.19 -4.42
C GLY A 456 -12.54 30.10 -4.07
N THR A 457 -11.75 30.56 -5.05
CA THR A 457 -10.69 31.56 -4.84
C THR A 457 -11.23 32.83 -4.19
N ALA A 458 -12.36 33.35 -4.70
CA ALA A 458 -12.99 34.54 -4.17
C ALA A 458 -13.50 34.33 -2.73
N THR A 459 -14.05 33.14 -2.43
CA THR A 459 -14.47 32.78 -1.07
C THR A 459 -13.27 32.71 -0.12
N MET A 460 -12.17 32.05 -0.50
CA MET A 460 -10.98 31.93 0.36
C MET A 460 -10.35 33.29 0.65
N VAL A 461 -10.13 34.13 -0.37
CA VAL A 461 -9.62 35.50 -0.20
C VAL A 461 -10.54 36.31 0.72
N ALA A 462 -11.84 36.24 0.52
CA ALA A 462 -12.81 36.94 1.36
C ALA A 462 -12.76 36.49 2.83
N CYS A 463 -12.52 35.20 3.10
CA CYS A 463 -12.37 34.69 4.45
C CYS A 463 -11.06 35.18 5.10
N VAL A 464 -9.96 35.17 4.35
CA VAL A 464 -8.65 35.67 4.83
C VAL A 464 -8.73 37.15 5.21
N GLU A 465 -9.35 37.98 4.37
CA GLU A 465 -9.54 39.41 4.63
C GLU A 465 -10.37 39.70 5.90
N GLU A 466 -11.21 38.78 6.34
CA GLU A 466 -11.96 38.87 7.59
C GLU A 466 -11.24 38.24 8.80
N GLY A 467 -10.03 37.71 8.58
CA GLY A 467 -9.17 37.20 9.63
C GLY A 467 -9.17 35.68 9.78
N ALA A 468 -9.47 34.92 8.71
CA ALA A 468 -9.09 33.51 8.64
C ALA A 468 -7.56 33.38 8.56
N ASP A 469 -7.00 32.37 9.24
CA ASP A 469 -5.55 32.20 9.37
C ASP A 469 -4.98 31.27 8.30
N ILE A 470 -5.76 30.24 7.91
CA ILE A 470 -5.32 29.18 7.00
C ILE A 470 -6.40 28.93 5.95
N VAL A 471 -5.98 28.68 4.71
CA VAL A 471 -6.87 28.24 3.62
C VAL A 471 -6.32 27.02 2.90
N ASP A 472 -7.20 26.10 2.53
CA ASP A 472 -6.87 24.95 1.68
C ASP A 472 -6.83 25.35 0.21
N THR A 473 -5.77 24.94 -0.47
CA THR A 473 -5.59 25.10 -1.93
C THR A 473 -5.00 23.83 -2.52
N ALA A 474 -5.13 23.65 -3.84
CA ALA A 474 -4.40 22.61 -4.57
C ALA A 474 -3.46 23.25 -5.59
N ILE A 475 -2.39 22.55 -5.95
CA ILE A 475 -1.50 22.97 -7.04
C ILE A 475 -2.31 23.13 -8.33
N ASP A 476 -1.93 24.10 -9.15
CA ASP A 476 -2.76 24.62 -10.25
C ASP A 476 -3.30 23.51 -11.17
N SER A 477 -2.43 22.60 -11.62
CA SER A 477 -2.78 21.44 -12.46
C SER A 477 -3.70 20.40 -11.82
N MET A 478 -3.84 20.43 -10.49
CA MET A 478 -4.72 19.58 -9.68
C MET A 478 -5.80 20.39 -8.92
N SER A 479 -6.05 21.63 -9.36
CA SER A 479 -7.02 22.55 -8.77
C SER A 479 -8.23 22.78 -9.69
N GLY A 480 -9.21 23.54 -9.20
CA GLY A 480 -10.39 23.93 -9.96
C GLY A 480 -11.38 22.78 -10.15
N SER A 481 -12.54 23.10 -10.76
CA SER A 481 -13.65 22.16 -10.89
C SER A 481 -13.98 21.55 -9.51
N THR A 482 -14.09 20.24 -9.38
CA THR A 482 -14.39 19.59 -8.10
C THR A 482 -13.26 19.64 -7.07
N SER A 483 -12.08 20.15 -7.41
CA SER A 483 -10.93 20.28 -6.49
C SER A 483 -10.97 21.60 -5.71
N GLN A 484 -9.95 21.87 -4.91
CA GLN A 484 -9.74 23.15 -4.23
C GLN A 484 -9.40 24.28 -5.22
N PRO A 485 -9.51 25.54 -4.78
CA PRO A 485 -8.97 26.69 -5.51
C PRO A 485 -7.47 26.55 -5.80
N ALA A 486 -7.03 27.13 -6.92
CA ALA A 486 -5.62 27.11 -7.32
C ALA A 486 -4.73 27.86 -6.31
N ALA A 487 -3.66 27.19 -5.87
CA ALA A 487 -2.69 27.75 -4.93
C ALA A 487 -2.09 29.06 -5.48
N SER A 488 -1.65 29.08 -6.74
CA SER A 488 -1.06 30.30 -7.31
C SER A 488 -2.06 31.46 -7.38
N ALA A 489 -3.33 31.19 -7.69
CA ALA A 489 -4.36 32.21 -7.79
C ALA A 489 -4.68 32.83 -6.43
N VAL A 490 -4.78 32.02 -5.37
CA VAL A 490 -4.99 32.51 -4.01
C VAL A 490 -3.76 33.31 -3.53
N ILE A 491 -2.55 32.76 -3.68
CA ILE A 491 -1.31 33.43 -3.27
C ILE A 491 -1.18 34.79 -3.97
N ALA A 492 -1.33 34.83 -5.29
CA ALA A 492 -1.24 36.07 -6.07
C ALA A 492 -2.35 37.07 -5.71
N SER A 493 -3.55 36.61 -5.38
CA SER A 493 -4.66 37.48 -4.98
C SER A 493 -4.46 38.12 -3.61
N LEU A 494 -3.63 37.52 -2.75
CA LEU A 494 -3.31 38.04 -1.42
C LEU A 494 -2.09 38.98 -1.42
N GLU A 495 -1.33 39.05 -2.52
CA GLU A 495 -0.19 39.96 -2.64
C GLU A 495 -0.61 41.43 -2.43
N ASN A 496 0.16 42.16 -1.62
CA ASN A 496 -0.09 43.57 -1.28
C ASN A 496 -1.41 43.86 -0.55
N THR A 497 -2.11 42.85 -0.03
CA THR A 497 -3.34 43.01 0.77
C THR A 497 -3.07 43.18 2.28
N GLY A 498 -1.83 42.92 2.72
CA GLY A 498 -1.48 42.80 4.14
C GLY A 498 -1.62 41.39 4.71
N PHE A 499 -2.18 40.46 3.93
CA PHE A 499 -2.33 39.04 4.27
C PHE A 499 -1.49 38.13 3.35
N ASP A 500 -0.38 38.64 2.81
CA ASP A 500 0.46 37.96 1.84
C ASP A 500 0.99 36.61 2.38
N SER A 501 0.92 35.56 1.55
CA SER A 501 1.53 34.27 1.87
C SER A 501 3.05 34.34 1.74
N ALA A 502 3.75 33.57 2.58
CA ALA A 502 5.21 33.46 2.52
C ALA A 502 5.71 32.45 1.46
N LEU A 503 4.81 31.75 0.77
CA LEU A 503 5.15 30.81 -0.30
C LEU A 503 5.65 31.51 -1.57
N SER A 504 6.62 30.90 -2.25
CA SER A 504 7.18 31.44 -3.50
C SER A 504 6.44 30.90 -4.72
N LEU A 505 5.79 31.78 -5.47
CA LEU A 505 5.11 31.41 -6.72
C LEU A 505 6.04 30.72 -7.74
N ASP A 506 7.31 31.11 -7.81
CA ASP A 506 8.28 30.46 -8.72
C ASP A 506 8.58 29.02 -8.31
N GLN A 507 8.71 28.74 -7.00
CA GLN A 507 8.89 27.38 -6.52
C GLN A 507 7.62 26.54 -6.68
N ILE A 508 6.44 27.15 -6.45
CA ILE A 508 5.15 26.51 -6.70
C ILE A 508 5.02 26.09 -8.17
N ARG A 509 5.44 26.91 -9.13
CA ARG A 509 5.43 26.54 -10.57
C ARG A 509 6.31 25.33 -10.90
N VAL A 510 7.42 25.14 -10.19
CA VAL A 510 8.26 23.94 -10.36
C VAL A 510 7.51 22.69 -9.92
N ILE A 511 6.81 22.77 -8.77
CA ILE A 511 5.94 21.68 -8.28
C ILE A 511 4.79 21.43 -9.25
N ASP A 512 4.13 22.50 -9.73
CA ASP A 512 3.03 22.38 -10.69
C ASP A 512 3.45 21.70 -12.00
N SER A 513 4.66 22.00 -12.50
CA SER A 513 5.17 21.39 -13.73
C SER A 513 5.31 19.87 -13.62
N TYR A 514 5.60 19.35 -12.42
CA TYR A 514 5.60 17.92 -12.14
C TYR A 514 4.17 17.36 -12.15
N TRP A 515 3.26 17.99 -11.41
CA TRP A 515 1.87 17.54 -11.30
C TRP A 515 1.10 17.61 -12.63
N ALA A 516 1.39 18.59 -13.48
CA ALA A 516 0.84 18.71 -14.82
C ALA A 516 1.21 17.51 -15.70
N GLN A 517 2.46 17.05 -15.62
CA GLN A 517 2.91 15.84 -16.31
C GLN A 517 2.32 14.58 -15.67
N LEU A 518 2.26 14.51 -14.34
CA LEU A 518 1.70 13.37 -13.61
C LEU A 518 0.22 13.16 -13.95
N ARG A 519 -0.56 14.23 -14.07
CA ARG A 519 -1.97 14.16 -14.48
C ARG A 519 -2.14 13.50 -15.85
N LEU A 520 -1.18 13.64 -16.77
CA LEU A 520 -1.20 12.95 -18.07
C LEU A 520 -0.95 11.44 -17.92
N VAL A 521 -0.14 11.01 -16.95
CA VAL A 521 0.04 9.59 -16.62
C VAL A 521 -1.29 9.00 -16.12
N TYR A 522 -2.03 9.77 -15.33
CA TYR A 522 -3.33 9.38 -14.75
C TYR A 522 -4.55 9.75 -15.60
N ALA A 523 -4.37 10.12 -16.88
CA ALA A 523 -5.45 10.56 -17.75
C ALA A 523 -6.59 9.53 -17.86
N GLY A 524 -6.32 8.25 -17.60
CA GLY A 524 -7.28 7.16 -17.50
C GLY A 524 -8.33 7.28 -16.40
N PHE A 525 -8.17 8.19 -15.44
CA PHE A 525 -9.06 8.36 -14.29
C PHE A 525 -9.66 9.76 -14.17
N ASP A 526 -9.37 10.66 -15.13
CA ASP A 526 -9.88 12.03 -15.10
C ASP A 526 -11.41 12.05 -15.22
N ALA A 527 -12.07 12.84 -14.36
CA ALA A 527 -13.53 12.96 -14.32
C ALA A 527 -14.15 13.66 -15.56
N ASP A 528 -13.34 14.24 -16.47
CA ASP A 528 -13.75 14.98 -17.67
C ASP A 528 -14.67 16.18 -17.37
N LEU A 529 -14.49 16.79 -16.19
CA LEU A 529 -15.17 18.03 -15.79
C LEU A 529 -14.35 19.23 -16.29
N ARG A 530 -14.85 19.90 -17.34
CA ARG A 530 -14.09 20.91 -18.10
C ARG A 530 -14.28 22.36 -17.62
N SER A 531 -15.30 22.62 -16.82
CA SER A 531 -15.65 23.97 -16.39
C SER A 531 -16.33 23.97 -15.02
N PRO A 532 -16.36 25.11 -14.33
CA PRO A 532 -17.22 25.31 -13.17
C PRO A 532 -18.68 24.93 -13.44
N ASP A 533 -19.34 24.41 -12.41
CA ASP A 533 -20.75 24.07 -12.40
C ASP A 533 -21.47 24.80 -11.26
N PRO A 534 -22.10 25.97 -11.53
CA PRO A 534 -22.82 26.73 -10.52
C PRO A 534 -24.14 26.07 -10.10
N THR A 535 -24.59 24.98 -10.74
CA THR A 535 -25.79 24.25 -10.28
C THR A 535 -25.58 23.60 -8.91
N ILE A 536 -24.33 23.51 -8.46
CA ILE A 536 -23.92 23.05 -7.14
C ILE A 536 -24.61 23.78 -5.98
N TYR A 537 -24.99 25.05 -6.16
CA TYR A 537 -25.74 25.80 -5.14
C TYR A 537 -27.17 25.30 -4.93
N LYS A 538 -27.65 24.37 -5.75
CA LYS A 538 -28.97 23.75 -5.62
C LYS A 538 -28.86 22.32 -5.09
N HIS A 539 -28.14 21.46 -5.81
CA HIS A 539 -28.04 20.04 -5.46
C HIS A 539 -27.02 19.75 -4.36
N GLU A 540 -26.04 20.63 -4.17
CA GLU A 540 -25.02 20.56 -3.11
C GLU A 540 -24.26 19.23 -3.03
N ILE A 541 -24.10 18.55 -4.17
CA ILE A 541 -23.41 17.25 -4.25
C ILE A 541 -21.91 17.48 -4.07
N PRO A 542 -21.25 16.91 -3.05
CA PRO A 542 -19.79 17.05 -2.88
C PRO A 542 -19.01 16.53 -4.08
N GLY A 543 -17.83 17.10 -4.36
CA GLY A 543 -17.05 16.81 -5.57
C GLY A 543 -16.84 15.33 -5.83
N GLY A 544 -16.34 14.57 -4.84
CA GLY A 544 -16.14 13.12 -4.98
C GLY A 544 -17.44 12.33 -5.21
N GLN A 545 -18.56 12.75 -4.61
CA GLN A 545 -19.86 12.12 -4.83
C GLN A 545 -20.40 12.42 -6.23
N TYR A 546 -20.14 13.61 -6.78
CA TYR A 546 -20.62 14.01 -8.10
C TYR A 546 -20.07 13.09 -9.20
N SER A 547 -18.74 12.91 -9.22
CA SER A 547 -18.06 12.03 -10.18
C SER A 547 -18.52 10.57 -10.03
N ASN A 548 -18.65 10.08 -8.78
CA ASN A 548 -19.13 8.73 -8.51
C ASN A 548 -20.58 8.50 -8.98
N LEU A 549 -21.48 9.44 -8.65
CA LEU A 549 -22.89 9.36 -9.01
C LEU A 549 -23.07 9.41 -10.53
N LEU A 550 -22.27 10.22 -11.23
CA LEU A 550 -22.25 10.29 -12.69
C LEU A 550 -21.78 8.97 -13.31
N PHE A 551 -20.73 8.37 -12.78
CA PHE A 551 -20.22 7.08 -13.24
C PHE A 551 -21.26 5.96 -13.04
N GLN A 552 -21.87 5.88 -11.85
CA GLN A 552 -22.94 4.93 -11.56
C GLN A 552 -24.16 5.13 -12.45
N ALA A 553 -24.58 6.38 -12.67
CA ALA A 553 -25.70 6.68 -13.56
C ALA A 553 -25.41 6.20 -15.00
N ARG A 554 -24.18 6.37 -15.49
CA ARG A 554 -23.77 5.85 -16.81
C ARG A 554 -23.81 4.32 -16.85
N GLN A 555 -23.28 3.63 -15.84
CA GLN A 555 -23.30 2.17 -15.74
C GLN A 555 -24.72 1.59 -15.69
N ASN A 556 -25.64 2.28 -14.98
CA ASN A 556 -27.02 1.86 -14.83
C ASN A 556 -27.93 2.28 -16.01
N GLY A 557 -27.38 2.84 -17.09
CA GLY A 557 -28.15 3.30 -18.25
C GLY A 557 -28.96 4.58 -18.04
N LEU A 558 -28.78 5.26 -16.89
CA LEU A 558 -29.41 6.53 -16.53
C LEU A 558 -28.60 7.76 -16.98
N GLY A 559 -27.51 7.58 -17.72
CA GLY A 559 -26.63 8.68 -18.14
C GLY A 559 -27.35 9.79 -18.93
N ASN A 560 -28.39 9.45 -19.69
CA ASN A 560 -29.22 10.42 -20.42
C ASN A 560 -30.22 11.17 -19.52
N GLN A 561 -30.36 10.78 -18.26
CA GLN A 561 -31.27 11.35 -17.25
C GLN A 561 -30.50 12.06 -16.12
N TRP A 562 -29.31 12.58 -16.43
CA TRP A 562 -28.48 13.24 -15.43
C TRP A 562 -29.17 14.44 -14.79
N ALA A 563 -29.86 15.27 -15.59
CA ALA A 563 -30.61 16.41 -15.08
C ALA A 563 -31.74 15.99 -14.11
N ASP A 564 -32.42 14.89 -14.40
CA ASP A 564 -33.45 14.33 -13.51
C ASP A 564 -32.81 13.78 -12.22
N THR A 565 -31.61 13.21 -12.31
CA THR A 565 -30.84 12.72 -11.17
C THR A 565 -30.41 13.86 -10.24
N LEU A 566 -29.93 14.99 -10.78
CA LEU A 566 -29.59 16.17 -9.99
C LEU A 566 -30.80 16.74 -9.26
N LYS A 567 -31.94 16.84 -9.95
CA LYS A 567 -33.20 17.29 -9.34
C LYS A 567 -33.70 16.31 -8.27
N ALA A 568 -33.65 15.01 -8.55
CA ALA A 568 -34.03 13.99 -7.57
C ALA A 568 -33.12 14.01 -6.34
N TYR A 569 -31.85 14.42 -6.48
CA TYR A 569 -30.93 14.59 -5.36
C TYR A 569 -31.34 15.73 -4.43
N GLU A 570 -31.78 16.86 -4.98
CA GLU A 570 -32.39 17.96 -4.21
C GLU A 570 -33.64 17.48 -3.44
N GLU A 571 -34.55 16.80 -4.13
CA GLU A 571 -35.78 16.26 -3.54
C GLU A 571 -35.48 15.20 -2.46
N ALA A 572 -34.50 14.33 -2.70
CA ALA A 572 -34.04 13.32 -1.74
C ALA A 572 -33.45 13.96 -0.49
N ASN A 573 -32.67 15.04 -0.61
CA ASN A 573 -32.17 15.79 0.54
C ASN A 573 -33.31 16.26 1.45
N HIS A 574 -34.37 16.83 0.87
CA HIS A 574 -35.54 17.27 1.62
C HIS A 574 -36.32 16.11 2.26
N LEU A 575 -36.48 14.98 1.55
CA LEU A 575 -37.11 13.77 2.12
C LEU A 575 -36.34 13.24 3.34
N LEU A 576 -35.02 13.36 3.35
CA LEU A 576 -34.16 12.94 4.47
C LEU A 576 -34.07 13.98 5.59
N GLY A 577 -34.72 15.14 5.44
CA GLY A 577 -34.81 16.19 6.47
C GLY A 577 -33.88 17.38 6.27
N ASP A 578 -33.44 17.64 5.04
CA ASP A 578 -32.45 18.67 4.70
C ASP A 578 -31.16 18.52 5.52
N ILE A 579 -30.27 17.67 5.04
CA ILE A 579 -29.11 17.18 5.80
C ILE A 579 -27.80 17.75 5.26
N ILE A 580 -26.77 17.69 6.12
CA ILE A 580 -25.38 17.82 5.67
C ILE A 580 -25.03 16.60 4.82
N LYS A 581 -24.46 16.88 3.66
CA LYS A 581 -24.15 15.86 2.65
C LYS A 581 -22.64 15.71 2.54
N ALA A 582 -22.10 14.80 3.33
CA ALA A 582 -20.71 14.36 3.25
C ALA A 582 -20.70 12.83 3.26
N THR A 583 -19.61 12.16 2.92
CA THR A 583 -19.59 10.69 3.10
C THR A 583 -19.83 10.36 4.59
N PRO A 584 -20.77 9.45 4.94
CA PRO A 584 -21.56 8.57 4.06
C PRO A 584 -22.96 9.12 3.68
N THR A 585 -23.43 10.20 4.30
CA THR A 585 -24.78 10.76 4.10
C THR A 585 -25.03 11.22 2.66
N SER A 586 -24.02 11.76 1.98
CA SER A 586 -24.11 12.14 0.56
C SER A 586 -24.38 10.96 -0.36
N LYS A 587 -23.92 9.75 0.03
CA LYS A 587 -24.22 8.50 -0.68
C LYS A 587 -25.66 8.07 -0.44
N ALA A 588 -26.16 8.14 0.80
CA ALA A 588 -27.56 7.82 1.10
C ALA A 588 -28.53 8.71 0.28
N VAL A 589 -28.24 10.01 0.16
CA VAL A 589 -29.01 10.92 -0.72
C VAL A 589 -28.90 10.49 -2.19
N GLY A 590 -27.70 10.13 -2.65
CA GLY A 590 -27.44 9.69 -4.02
C GLY A 590 -28.18 8.40 -4.40
N ASP A 591 -28.15 7.41 -3.53
CA ASP A 591 -28.83 6.14 -3.71
C ASP A 591 -30.35 6.34 -3.74
N LEU A 592 -30.89 7.22 -2.88
CA LEU A 592 -32.31 7.58 -2.90
C LEU A 592 -32.69 8.31 -4.20
N ALA A 593 -31.86 9.25 -4.66
CA ALA A 593 -32.09 9.98 -5.89
C ALA A 593 -32.14 9.05 -7.11
N GLN A 594 -31.16 8.13 -7.23
CA GLN A 594 -31.16 7.13 -8.31
C GLN A 594 -32.37 6.20 -8.22
N PHE A 595 -32.74 5.76 -7.02
CA PHE A 595 -33.93 4.95 -6.80
C PHE A 595 -35.21 5.69 -7.26
N MET A 596 -35.33 6.99 -6.97
CA MET A 596 -36.45 7.80 -7.42
C MET A 596 -36.52 7.89 -8.95
N VAL A 597 -35.38 8.14 -9.61
CA VAL A 597 -35.30 8.25 -11.07
C VAL A 597 -35.61 6.91 -11.75
N ASP A 598 -34.96 5.83 -11.32
CA ASP A 598 -35.16 4.48 -11.88
C ASP A 598 -36.63 4.03 -11.77
N ARG A 599 -37.26 4.29 -10.62
CA ARG A 599 -38.66 3.93 -10.36
C ARG A 599 -39.67 4.97 -10.86
N LYS A 600 -39.21 6.09 -11.43
CA LYS A 600 -40.04 7.23 -11.86
C LYS A 600 -40.98 7.74 -10.78
N LEU A 601 -40.45 7.88 -9.56
CA LEU A 601 -41.20 8.33 -8.38
C LEU A 601 -40.94 9.81 -8.12
N SER A 602 -42.00 10.58 -7.86
CA SER A 602 -41.87 11.92 -7.26
C SER A 602 -41.62 11.82 -5.76
N ALA A 603 -41.06 12.87 -5.15
CA ALA A 603 -40.89 12.94 -3.70
C ALA A 603 -42.19 12.66 -2.91
N SER A 604 -43.32 13.21 -3.37
CA SER A 604 -44.63 12.96 -2.75
C SER A 604 -45.03 11.49 -2.79
N GLN A 605 -44.80 10.80 -3.91
CA GLN A 605 -45.10 9.37 -4.04
C GLN A 605 -44.20 8.52 -3.16
N VAL A 606 -42.93 8.91 -2.99
CA VAL A 606 -42.00 8.25 -2.05
C VAL A 606 -42.54 8.37 -0.63
N GLN A 607 -42.98 9.57 -0.22
CA GLN A 607 -43.50 9.81 1.12
C GLN A 607 -44.82 9.07 1.38
N GLU A 608 -45.77 9.10 0.44
CA GLU A 608 -47.06 8.42 0.54
C GLU A 608 -46.91 6.88 0.60
N ARG A 609 -45.93 6.33 -0.12
CA ARG A 609 -45.74 4.88 -0.28
C ARG A 609 -44.59 4.33 0.58
N ALA A 610 -44.04 5.11 1.50
CA ALA A 610 -42.86 4.77 2.29
C ALA A 610 -42.98 3.40 2.99
N SER A 611 -44.16 3.04 3.50
CA SER A 611 -44.41 1.75 4.17
C SER A 611 -44.43 0.54 3.23
N THR A 612 -44.32 0.74 1.91
CA THR A 612 -44.38 -0.32 0.89
C THR A 612 -43.18 -0.34 -0.07
N LEU A 613 -42.40 0.74 -0.16
CA LEU A 613 -41.23 0.82 -1.03
C LEU A 613 -39.98 0.18 -0.40
N ASP A 614 -39.27 -0.65 -1.15
CA ASP A 614 -38.00 -1.24 -0.71
C ASP A 614 -36.85 -0.25 -0.95
N PHE A 615 -36.55 0.52 0.08
CA PHE A 615 -35.52 1.56 0.03
C PHE A 615 -34.10 0.98 -0.09
N PRO A 616 -33.17 1.74 -0.70
CA PRO A 616 -31.75 1.42 -0.67
C PRO A 616 -31.23 1.22 0.76
N ARG A 617 -30.29 0.30 0.93
CA ARG A 617 -29.72 -0.05 2.25
C ARG A 617 -29.15 1.17 2.98
N SER A 618 -28.44 2.05 2.29
CA SER A 618 -27.85 3.27 2.85
C SER A 618 -28.90 4.23 3.45
N VAL A 619 -30.07 4.32 2.83
CA VAL A 619 -31.20 5.12 3.34
C VAL A 619 -31.76 4.52 4.61
N ILE A 620 -31.87 3.18 4.65
CA ILE A 620 -32.31 2.46 5.85
C ILE A 620 -31.30 2.67 6.97
N GLU A 621 -30.00 2.47 6.72
CA GLU A 621 -28.93 2.65 7.71
C GLU A 621 -28.89 4.09 8.25
N TYR A 622 -29.12 5.10 7.41
CA TYR A 622 -29.30 6.49 7.86
C TYR A 622 -30.45 6.62 8.85
N PHE A 623 -31.64 6.11 8.51
CA PHE A 623 -32.81 6.19 9.40
C PHE A 623 -32.70 5.31 10.65
N GLU A 624 -31.91 4.24 10.62
CA GLU A 624 -31.56 3.46 11.81
C GLU A 624 -30.68 4.24 12.78
N GLY A 625 -30.09 5.37 12.35
CA GLY A 625 -29.18 6.18 13.17
C GLY A 625 -27.72 5.72 13.12
N LEU A 626 -27.39 4.78 12.21
CA LEU A 626 -26.03 4.27 12.04
C LEU A 626 -25.06 5.31 11.45
N MET A 627 -25.56 6.41 10.89
CA MET A 627 -24.74 7.50 10.36
C MET A 627 -24.66 8.71 11.31
N GLY A 628 -25.11 8.56 12.56
CA GLY A 628 -25.27 9.65 13.52
C GLY A 628 -26.68 10.23 13.51
N GLN A 629 -26.89 11.28 14.31
CA GLN A 629 -28.19 11.94 14.45
C GLN A 629 -28.18 13.33 13.80
N PRO A 630 -29.17 13.68 12.94
CA PRO A 630 -29.37 15.06 12.52
C PRO A 630 -29.78 15.91 13.73
N PHE A 631 -29.30 17.16 13.80
CA PHE A 631 -29.42 17.98 15.02
C PHE A 631 -30.86 18.33 15.43
N ASP A 632 -31.80 18.32 14.49
CA ASP A 632 -33.24 18.56 14.68
C ASP A 632 -34.07 17.26 14.63
N GLY A 633 -33.40 16.11 14.58
CA GLY A 633 -34.03 14.79 14.50
C GLY A 633 -34.44 14.38 13.08
N PHE A 634 -34.87 13.14 12.95
CA PHE A 634 -35.32 12.59 11.67
C PHE A 634 -36.75 13.04 11.32
N PRO A 635 -37.09 13.13 10.02
CA PRO A 635 -38.45 13.46 9.59
C PRO A 635 -39.46 12.34 9.93
N GLU A 636 -40.37 12.62 10.86
CA GLU A 636 -41.50 11.75 11.20
C GLU A 636 -42.81 12.24 10.54
N PRO A 637 -43.74 11.35 10.12
CA PRO A 637 -43.71 9.88 10.26
C PRO A 637 -42.95 9.16 9.14
N PHE A 638 -42.21 9.88 8.27
CA PHE A 638 -41.55 9.28 7.11
C PHE A 638 -40.54 8.21 7.53
N ARG A 639 -39.66 8.51 8.49
CA ARG A 639 -38.74 7.55 9.09
C ARG A 639 -39.46 6.29 9.60
N THR A 640 -40.49 6.46 10.43
CA THR A 640 -41.27 5.33 10.97
C THR A 640 -41.78 4.42 9.84
N ASN A 641 -42.28 5.02 8.75
CA ASN A 641 -42.79 4.27 7.60
C ASN A 641 -41.68 3.56 6.81
N VAL A 642 -40.50 4.17 6.67
CA VAL A 642 -39.34 3.54 6.00
C VAL A 642 -38.83 2.34 6.80
N LEU A 643 -38.72 2.47 8.12
CA LEU A 643 -38.20 1.41 9.00
C LEU A 643 -39.18 0.27 9.23
N ARG A 644 -40.50 0.51 9.15
CA ARG A 644 -41.55 -0.51 9.33
C ARG A 644 -41.43 -1.34 10.61
N GLY A 645 -41.05 -0.70 11.71
CA GLY A 645 -40.89 -1.36 13.01
C GLY A 645 -39.65 -2.25 13.13
N ARG A 646 -38.59 -2.00 12.34
CA ARG A 646 -37.26 -2.57 12.61
C ARG A 646 -36.77 -2.17 14.01
N ASP A 647 -36.22 -3.14 14.74
CA ASP A 647 -35.77 -3.01 16.14
C ASP A 647 -34.48 -2.18 16.32
N SER A 648 -33.95 -1.60 15.23
CA SER A 648 -32.63 -0.96 15.14
C SER A 648 -32.65 0.58 15.30
N ASP A 649 -33.63 1.17 16.00
CA ASP A 649 -33.65 2.63 16.30
C ASP A 649 -32.52 3.01 17.27
N ILE A 650 -31.32 3.26 16.73
CA ILE A 650 -30.15 3.70 17.49
C ILE A 650 -30.23 5.21 17.64
N ARG A 651 -30.36 5.67 18.88
CA ARG A 651 -30.39 7.10 19.23
C ARG A 651 -29.15 7.60 19.95
N SER A 652 -28.36 6.68 20.50
CA SER A 652 -27.03 6.97 21.04
C SER A 652 -25.97 6.85 19.95
N ARG A 653 -24.75 7.32 20.20
CA ARG A 653 -23.63 7.09 19.30
C ARG A 653 -23.49 5.60 18.94
N PRO A 654 -23.49 5.23 17.63
CA PRO A 654 -23.47 3.82 17.23
C PRO A 654 -22.25 3.02 17.69
N GLY A 655 -21.07 3.64 17.83
CA GLY A 655 -19.87 2.94 18.32
C GLY A 655 -20.01 2.38 19.75
N LEU A 656 -20.96 2.90 20.56
CA LEU A 656 -21.24 2.39 21.91
C LEU A 656 -21.97 1.04 21.90
N THR A 657 -22.65 0.69 20.80
CA THR A 657 -23.38 -0.58 20.68
C THR A 657 -22.50 -1.70 20.15
N MET A 658 -21.27 -1.38 19.74
CA MET A 658 -20.31 -2.31 19.16
C MET A 658 -19.47 -3.00 20.23
N VAL A 659 -19.14 -4.27 19.98
CA VAL A 659 -18.22 -5.03 20.83
C VAL A 659 -16.80 -4.51 20.63
N PRO A 660 -16.04 -4.21 21.69
CA PRO A 660 -14.64 -3.83 21.58
C PRO A 660 -13.82 -4.87 20.80
N ILE A 661 -12.87 -4.40 19.98
CA ILE A 661 -12.00 -5.29 19.20
C ILE A 661 -10.98 -6.00 20.10
N ASP A 662 -10.84 -7.31 19.91
CA ASP A 662 -9.73 -8.12 20.45
C ASP A 662 -8.55 -8.09 19.47
N PHE A 663 -7.59 -7.19 19.72
CA PHE A 663 -6.42 -7.01 18.86
C PHE A 663 -5.50 -8.24 18.85
N ASP A 664 -5.43 -9.02 19.93
CA ASP A 664 -4.61 -10.23 19.98
C ASP A 664 -5.21 -11.33 19.11
N ARG A 665 -6.54 -11.44 19.07
CA ARG A 665 -7.23 -12.32 18.11
C ARG A 665 -6.96 -11.89 16.67
N VAL A 666 -7.10 -10.61 16.35
CA VAL A 666 -6.80 -10.09 15.00
C VAL A 666 -5.36 -10.42 14.59
N ARG A 667 -4.40 -10.20 15.49
CA ARG A 667 -2.99 -10.52 15.24
C ARG A 667 -2.78 -12.00 14.94
N ARG A 668 -3.42 -12.90 15.70
CA ARG A 668 -3.34 -14.35 15.44
C ARG A 668 -3.93 -14.71 14.09
N GLU A 669 -5.11 -14.16 13.75
CA GLU A 669 -5.79 -14.44 12.47
C GLU A 669 -4.94 -14.04 11.26
N ILE A 670 -4.34 -12.85 11.28
CA ILE A 670 -3.45 -12.40 10.20
C ILE A 670 -2.21 -13.30 10.12
N LYS A 671 -1.58 -13.61 11.25
CA LYS A 671 -0.36 -14.43 11.32
C LYS A 671 -0.58 -15.87 10.88
N GLU A 672 -1.72 -16.47 11.20
CA GLU A 672 -2.08 -17.83 10.78
C GLU A 672 -2.22 -17.92 9.25
N LYS A 673 -2.79 -16.90 8.61
CA LYS A 673 -3.01 -16.88 7.16
C LYS A 673 -1.76 -16.47 6.37
N TYR A 674 -0.95 -15.57 6.92
CA TYR A 674 0.26 -15.01 6.29
C TYR A 674 1.47 -15.05 7.25
N PRO A 675 1.99 -16.26 7.56
CA PRO A 675 3.08 -16.44 8.53
C PRO A 675 4.43 -15.88 8.07
N GLU A 676 4.57 -15.61 6.77
CA GLU A 676 5.81 -15.16 6.14
C GLU A 676 6.24 -13.74 6.50
N ARG A 677 5.33 -12.93 7.06
CA ARG A 677 5.57 -11.53 7.40
C ARG A 677 5.17 -11.24 8.84
N PRO A 678 5.94 -10.42 9.57
CA PRO A 678 5.53 -9.95 10.88
C PRO A 678 4.22 -9.15 10.77
N VAL A 679 3.40 -9.23 11.81
CA VAL A 679 2.17 -8.44 11.92
C VAL A 679 2.47 -7.23 12.80
N THR A 680 2.37 -6.05 12.22
CA THR A 680 2.57 -4.76 12.89
C THR A 680 1.27 -4.23 13.50
N GLU A 681 1.34 -3.17 14.31
CA GLU A 681 0.12 -2.50 14.78
C GLU A 681 -0.60 -1.77 13.63
N ASP A 682 0.12 -1.31 12.62
CA ASP A 682 -0.46 -0.71 11.41
C ASP A 682 -1.26 -1.73 10.60
N ASP A 683 -0.78 -2.99 10.53
CA ASP A 683 -1.51 -4.11 9.94
C ASP A 683 -2.82 -4.38 10.69
N ILE A 684 -2.78 -4.34 12.03
CA ILE A 684 -3.97 -4.52 12.87
C ILE A 684 -4.95 -3.37 12.66
N ALA A 685 -4.48 -2.12 12.68
CA ALA A 685 -5.31 -0.95 12.42
C ALA A 685 -5.96 -1.02 11.03
N SER A 686 -5.20 -1.43 10.01
CA SER A 686 -5.70 -1.59 8.64
C SER A 686 -6.74 -2.71 8.52
N TYR A 687 -6.48 -3.87 9.13
CA TYR A 687 -7.44 -4.97 9.15
C TYR A 687 -8.73 -4.59 9.88
N VAL A 688 -8.64 -3.91 11.03
CA VAL A 688 -9.81 -3.53 11.83
C VAL A 688 -10.71 -2.55 11.06
N MET A 689 -10.09 -1.65 10.30
CA MET A 689 -10.82 -0.75 9.42
C MET A 689 -11.45 -1.50 8.24
N TYR A 690 -10.68 -2.37 7.58
CA TYR A 690 -11.07 -3.03 6.32
C TYR A 690 -10.61 -4.49 6.24
N PRO A 691 -11.30 -5.42 6.93
CA PRO A 691 -10.83 -6.80 7.04
C PRO A 691 -10.65 -7.49 5.68
N GLU A 692 -11.65 -7.38 4.81
CA GLU A 692 -11.64 -8.02 3.49
C GLU A 692 -10.62 -7.38 2.56
N VAL A 693 -10.64 -6.05 2.43
CA VAL A 693 -9.70 -5.30 1.56
C VAL A 693 -8.26 -5.51 1.99
N TYR A 694 -7.98 -5.49 3.30
CA TYR A 694 -6.64 -5.76 3.81
C TYR A 694 -6.21 -7.20 3.54
N MET A 695 -7.11 -8.17 3.69
CA MET A 695 -6.80 -9.58 3.36
C MET A 695 -6.54 -9.77 1.87
N ASP A 696 -7.31 -9.11 0.99
CA ASP A 696 -7.09 -9.11 -0.45
C ASP A 696 -5.76 -8.43 -0.82
N TYR A 697 -5.40 -7.32 -0.13
CA TYR A 697 -4.11 -6.67 -0.27
C TYR A 697 -2.95 -7.62 0.12
N ARG A 698 -3.06 -8.31 1.27
CA ARG A 698 -2.03 -9.28 1.70
C ARG A 698 -1.89 -10.43 0.71
N GLN A 699 -3.02 -10.90 0.16
CA GLN A 699 -3.00 -11.91 -0.90
C GLN A 699 -2.31 -11.39 -2.17
N ALA A 700 -2.68 -10.19 -2.65
CA ALA A 700 -2.06 -9.58 -3.82
C ALA A 700 -0.55 -9.34 -3.62
N ARG A 701 -0.12 -8.91 -2.43
CA ARG A 701 1.30 -8.72 -2.09
C ARG A 701 2.07 -10.03 -2.10
N ARG A 702 1.45 -11.15 -1.71
CA ARG A 702 2.01 -12.51 -1.80
C ARG A 702 2.10 -13.00 -3.24
N ASP A 703 1.08 -12.76 -4.05
CA ASP A 703 0.99 -13.28 -5.42
C ASP A 703 1.86 -12.50 -6.41
N PHE A 704 1.90 -11.16 -6.25
CA PHE A 704 2.54 -10.25 -7.20
C PHE A 704 3.76 -9.51 -6.66
N GLY A 705 4.06 -9.58 -5.37
CA GLY A 705 5.15 -8.79 -4.79
C GLY A 705 4.81 -7.29 -4.70
N ASP A 706 5.84 -6.43 -4.62
CA ASP A 706 5.63 -5.00 -4.42
C ASP A 706 5.31 -4.27 -5.72
N LEU A 707 4.03 -4.07 -5.98
CA LEU A 707 3.62 -3.35 -7.19
C LEU A 707 4.16 -1.92 -7.23
N THR A 708 4.64 -1.32 -6.13
CA THR A 708 5.28 0.01 -6.15
C THR A 708 6.65 0.02 -6.86
N ALA A 709 7.26 -1.15 -7.05
CA ALA A 709 8.49 -1.33 -7.83
C ALA A 709 8.32 -0.98 -9.32
N LEU A 710 7.08 -1.04 -9.83
CA LEU A 710 6.73 -0.67 -11.21
C LEU A 710 6.52 0.82 -11.35
N ARG A 711 7.03 1.40 -12.44
CA ARG A 711 6.66 2.76 -12.85
C ARG A 711 5.17 2.82 -13.14
N THR A 712 4.55 3.98 -12.89
CA THR A 712 3.10 4.14 -13.03
C THR A 712 2.59 3.84 -14.44
N PRO A 713 3.27 4.25 -15.54
CA PRO A 713 2.87 3.83 -16.88
C PRO A 713 2.89 2.30 -17.07
N ASP A 714 3.92 1.62 -16.58
CA ASP A 714 4.06 0.16 -16.71
C ASP A 714 3.06 -0.60 -15.82
N PHE A 715 2.59 0.01 -14.73
CA PHE A 715 1.52 -0.52 -13.89
C PHE A 715 0.13 -0.34 -14.53
N LEU A 716 -0.10 0.76 -15.24
CA LEU A 716 -1.40 1.12 -15.83
C LEU A 716 -1.60 0.61 -17.26
N SER A 717 -0.53 0.19 -17.94
CA SER A 717 -0.57 -0.32 -19.31
C SER A 717 -0.04 -1.75 -19.39
N PRO A 718 -0.72 -2.64 -20.14
CA PRO A 718 -0.13 -3.92 -20.51
C PRO A 718 1.21 -3.72 -21.23
N PRO A 719 2.23 -4.57 -20.97
CA PRO A 719 3.49 -4.49 -21.70
C PRO A 719 3.29 -4.91 -23.17
N GLU A 720 4.04 -4.31 -24.08
CA GLU A 720 4.13 -4.71 -25.49
C GLU A 720 5.27 -5.72 -25.72
N VAL A 721 5.18 -6.52 -26.78
CA VAL A 721 6.26 -7.43 -27.16
C VAL A 721 7.49 -6.60 -27.58
N GLY A 722 8.63 -6.87 -26.96
CA GLY A 722 9.89 -6.14 -27.12
C GLY A 722 10.02 -4.91 -26.21
N GLN A 723 9.01 -4.60 -25.38
CA GLN A 723 9.11 -3.50 -24.41
C GLN A 723 9.97 -3.92 -23.21
N GLU A 724 10.95 -3.08 -22.88
CA GLU A 724 11.70 -3.17 -21.63
C GLU A 724 10.94 -2.45 -20.51
N VAL A 725 10.83 -3.11 -19.36
CA VAL A 725 10.25 -2.61 -18.12
C VAL A 725 11.33 -2.69 -17.04
N GLN A 726 11.58 -1.55 -16.40
CA GLN A 726 12.52 -1.46 -15.29
C GLN A 726 11.75 -1.58 -13.96
N MET A 727 12.25 -2.44 -13.08
CA MET A 727 11.70 -2.67 -11.75
C MET A 727 12.79 -2.42 -10.72
N LYS A 728 12.46 -1.69 -9.66
CA LYS A 728 13.37 -1.45 -8.54
C LYS A 728 12.88 -2.20 -7.30
N ILE A 729 13.62 -3.24 -6.89
CA ILE A 729 13.31 -4.09 -5.75
C ILE A 729 14.48 -3.98 -4.76
N ASP A 730 14.24 -3.50 -3.53
CA ASP A 730 15.25 -3.29 -2.48
C ASP A 730 16.55 -2.66 -3.01
N GLU A 731 16.40 -1.53 -3.68
CA GLU A 731 17.48 -0.75 -4.33
C GLU A 731 18.19 -1.40 -5.52
N ARG A 732 17.86 -2.64 -5.87
CA ARG A 732 18.41 -3.32 -7.06
C ARG A 732 17.51 -3.08 -8.26
N GLU A 733 18.13 -2.88 -9.42
CA GLU A 733 17.44 -2.75 -10.69
C GLU A 733 17.32 -4.10 -11.39
N PHE A 734 16.11 -4.40 -11.85
CA PHE A 734 15.79 -5.52 -12.71
C PHE A 734 15.23 -5.00 -14.01
N ILE A 735 15.68 -5.56 -15.13
CA ILE A 735 15.20 -5.24 -16.47
C ILE A 735 14.48 -6.47 -17.00
N MET A 736 13.19 -6.29 -17.31
CA MET A 736 12.34 -7.31 -17.90
C MET A 736 11.94 -6.89 -19.31
N GLU A 737 12.06 -7.78 -20.29
CA GLU A 737 11.55 -7.57 -21.65
C GLU A 737 10.55 -8.67 -21.98
N MET A 738 9.34 -8.33 -22.42
CA MET A 738 8.39 -9.34 -22.88
C MET A 738 8.75 -9.81 -24.29
N ILE A 739 9.02 -11.10 -24.46
CA ILE A 739 9.51 -11.67 -25.73
C ILE A 739 8.36 -12.15 -26.61
N ALA A 740 7.39 -12.87 -26.04
CA ALA A 740 6.30 -13.48 -26.78
C ALA A 740 5.16 -13.92 -25.86
N ILE A 741 3.97 -14.05 -26.43
CA ILE A 741 2.80 -14.67 -25.80
C ILE A 741 2.40 -15.87 -26.67
N ARG A 742 2.32 -17.07 -26.10
CA ARG A 742 1.75 -18.23 -26.78
C ARG A 742 0.23 -18.19 -26.76
N PRO A 743 -0.45 -18.64 -27.83
CA PRO A 743 -1.89 -18.84 -27.82
C PRO A 743 -2.35 -19.75 -26.66
N PRO A 744 -3.59 -19.58 -26.17
CA PRO A 744 -4.11 -20.40 -25.09
C PRO A 744 -4.15 -21.87 -25.46
N GLU A 745 -3.77 -22.73 -24.53
CA GLU A 745 -3.90 -24.17 -24.68
C GLU A 745 -5.37 -24.58 -24.75
N VAL A 746 -5.75 -25.36 -25.76
CA VAL A 746 -7.16 -25.69 -26.06
C VAL A 746 -7.90 -26.37 -24.91
N THR A 747 -7.18 -27.16 -24.08
CA THR A 747 -7.77 -27.94 -22.99
C THR A 747 -7.85 -27.18 -21.67
N THR A 748 -6.88 -26.32 -21.38
CA THR A 748 -6.77 -25.63 -20.08
C THR A 748 -7.13 -24.15 -20.15
N GLY A 749 -7.13 -23.55 -21.35
CA GLY A 749 -7.31 -22.11 -21.56
C GLY A 749 -6.14 -21.27 -21.04
N LYS A 750 -4.98 -21.88 -20.76
CA LYS A 750 -3.82 -21.18 -20.22
C LYS A 750 -2.90 -20.68 -21.33
N CYS A 751 -2.42 -19.46 -21.20
CA CYS A 751 -1.41 -18.83 -22.05
C CYS A 751 -0.05 -18.86 -21.36
N GLU A 752 1.01 -19.09 -22.12
CA GLU A 752 2.39 -18.98 -21.63
C GLU A 752 3.03 -17.71 -22.19
N VAL A 753 3.47 -16.82 -21.31
CA VAL A 753 4.13 -15.56 -21.63
C VAL A 753 5.62 -15.68 -21.36
N PHE A 754 6.45 -15.33 -22.34
CA PHE A 754 7.90 -15.41 -22.25
C PHE A 754 8.49 -14.03 -21.98
N PHE A 755 9.43 -13.97 -21.04
CA PHE A 755 10.17 -12.76 -20.67
C PHE A 755 11.68 -13.01 -20.74
N ARG A 756 12.44 -11.93 -20.90
CA ARG A 756 13.87 -11.86 -20.63
C ARG A 756 14.07 -11.03 -19.37
N LEU A 757 14.46 -11.64 -18.27
CA LEU A 757 14.75 -10.97 -17.01
C LEU A 757 16.27 -10.93 -16.81
N ASN A 758 16.88 -9.74 -16.80
CA ASN A 758 18.33 -9.54 -16.71
C ASN A 758 19.13 -10.42 -17.69
N GLY A 759 18.63 -10.55 -18.92
CA GLY A 759 19.25 -11.36 -19.98
C GLY A 759 18.87 -12.85 -19.99
N GLN A 760 18.18 -13.34 -18.95
CA GLN A 760 17.75 -14.74 -18.86
C GLN A 760 16.32 -14.93 -19.33
N VAL A 761 16.07 -15.94 -20.16
CA VAL A 761 14.71 -16.26 -20.63
C VAL A 761 13.95 -17.05 -19.57
N CYS A 762 12.78 -16.57 -19.19
CA CYS A 762 11.83 -17.21 -18.30
C CYS A 762 10.42 -17.18 -18.89
N SER A 763 9.52 -18.02 -18.39
CA SER A 763 8.11 -17.99 -18.78
C SER A 763 7.20 -17.96 -17.56
N VAL A 764 6.01 -17.42 -17.76
CA VAL A 764 4.93 -17.36 -16.78
C VAL A 764 3.65 -17.86 -17.45
N VAL A 765 2.91 -18.69 -16.74
CA VAL A 765 1.63 -19.23 -17.21
C VAL A 765 0.48 -18.46 -16.58
N VAL A 766 -0.44 -17.98 -17.41
CA VAL A 766 -1.59 -17.16 -17.02
C VAL A 766 -2.88 -17.77 -17.59
N GLN A 767 -4.00 -17.65 -16.88
CA GLN A 767 -5.31 -18.06 -17.39
C GLN A 767 -5.86 -16.99 -18.36
N ASP A 768 -6.31 -17.39 -19.54
CA ASP A 768 -7.07 -16.50 -20.44
C ASP A 768 -8.54 -16.46 -20.02
N ASP A 769 -9.02 -15.28 -19.63
CA ASP A 769 -10.42 -15.07 -19.22
C ASP A 769 -11.40 -15.05 -20.40
N LYS A 770 -10.90 -14.86 -21.64
CA LYS A 770 -11.72 -14.83 -22.87
C LYS A 770 -12.00 -16.21 -23.44
N GLY A 771 -11.28 -17.24 -22.97
CA GLY A 771 -11.44 -18.64 -23.40
C GLY A 771 -12.61 -19.39 -22.78
N LYS A 772 -13.54 -18.70 -22.09
CA LYS A 772 -14.78 -19.27 -21.54
C LYS A 772 -15.97 -19.11 -22.47
#